data_AF-A0AA36DAY9-F1
#
_entry.id   AF-A0AA36DAY9-F1
#
_cell.length_a   1.000
_cell.length_b   1.000
_cell.length_c   1.000
_cell.angle_alpha   90.00
_cell.angle_beta   90.00
_cell.angle_gamma   90.00
#
_symmetry.space_group_name_H-M   'P 1'
#
loop_
_entity.id
_entity.type
_entity.pdbx_description
1 polymer ?
#
loop_
_entity_poly.entity_id
_entity_poly.type
_entity_poly.pdbx_seq_one_letter_code
_entity_poly.pdbx_strand_id
1 'polypeptide(L)'
;MLLAVPTPTESDVGFPGDASRETEVPWVEPGYQEIPSGFSSETNSPKLSDSGHALSPRPILKKGPRIRRPCRDPRQALLDPELPSIPSIVVDETPRATLRPSSGLTRRKSFKDRIVEVSKDVNRMQRDLREELKENVIEFMDTTTAHGIPMVMSTKSIVMRVIWVCFSFVSLCVFIYQCRQVHARYSKNDKIVNVALMFESPPFPSITVCNLNPFKKHSIRGISEVRETLDNYHQAVIYSKAHIHEEEKERKKRDANGRPKYPMFRFVQFEPVLSDCDCIRGHDHECIWKKTTVPENLKKACICNFDNLDRTAWPCFNSQTWQESICPECNDMGYCNIPNSTGVDQIPCMCNMNTGYCLLKPASLKHVWHFLGKTIPKAGSPFLKDYLEKLRSSGYENVTDQVTITTVTKELLIMQMASVEEGHRAALSYGKEEFIKMCSFNGKQCDISRDFKPLVDPSFGNCFTFNWNRKSNKTSSRAGPNHGLRMMLYVNVTDYLPTTEATGVRIVIHGKKDRPFPDTFGYSAPTGAVSSFGISLRQVNRIHIPEDPCYDSQFSATKNNIYEGYDYTPEGCYRTLYQKEIQKKCGCADPRFPRFRLTPDVYEAENCDTMDIRQRECILMAADAWQKNNDNVARKNTKKPQCRHPCQEEVYSTTYSAAKWPSSDINVDCHDMRSDECIKHYSENAAMLEIYYEQLSYEILSESEVYLLVNMVSDIGGQAGLWLGASVLTLIEIMVLAFNLATACCRRCEPKRKGSTEEDTNNNEKLKHARRRRRRIQ
;
A
#
# COMPACT_ATOMS: atom_id res chain seq x y z
N MET A 1 23.41 44.49 -23.56
CA MET A 1 22.71 45.49 -24.40
C MET A 1 21.24 45.10 -24.39
N LEU A 2 20.31 45.85 -23.79
CA LEU A 2 19.88 47.25 -24.00
C LEU A 2 18.96 47.43 -25.21
N LEU A 3 17.77 48.00 -24.93
CA LEU A 3 16.85 48.72 -25.85
C LEU A 3 16.07 47.86 -26.88
N ALA A 4 14.83 48.20 -27.28
CA ALA A 4 13.85 49.15 -26.72
C ALA A 4 12.42 48.86 -27.21
N VAL A 5 11.43 49.51 -26.58
CA VAL A 5 10.02 49.60 -27.00
C VAL A 5 9.84 50.63 -28.12
N PRO A 6 8.84 50.46 -29.02
CA PRO A 6 8.16 51.59 -29.63
C PRO A 6 6.62 51.57 -29.48
N THR A 7 6.08 52.75 -29.18
CA THR A 7 4.68 53.22 -29.32
C THR A 7 4.77 54.73 -29.64
N PRO A 8 3.69 55.48 -29.95
CA PRO A 8 2.31 55.11 -30.33
C PRO A 8 1.92 55.72 -31.70
N THR A 9 0.62 55.75 -32.05
CA THR A 9 0.01 56.84 -32.84
C THR A 9 -1.51 56.86 -32.63
N GLU A 10 -2.12 58.04 -32.65
CA GLU A 10 -3.54 58.29 -32.30
C GLU A 10 -4.41 58.61 -33.53
N SER A 11 -5.74 58.51 -33.38
CA SER A 11 -6.74 59.22 -34.20
C SER A 11 -8.09 59.25 -33.46
N ASP A 12 -8.62 60.44 -33.17
CA ASP A 12 -9.95 60.64 -32.55
C ASP A 12 -11.12 60.46 -33.52
N VAL A 13 -12.36 60.43 -32.99
CA VAL A 13 -13.42 61.44 -33.25
C VAL A 13 -14.73 61.11 -32.49
N GLY A 14 -15.32 62.11 -31.81
CA GLY A 14 -16.78 62.26 -31.72
C GLY A 14 -17.50 62.10 -30.37
N PHE A 15 -17.76 63.21 -29.67
CA PHE A 15 -18.85 63.42 -28.68
C PHE A 15 -19.76 64.57 -29.17
N PRO A 16 -21.08 64.60 -28.83
CA PRO A 16 -21.62 65.18 -27.57
C PRO A 16 -22.58 64.19 -26.86
N GLY A 17 -23.10 64.36 -25.63
CA GLY A 17 -23.42 65.55 -24.81
C GLY A 17 -24.95 65.59 -24.55
N ASP A 18 -25.51 65.98 -23.41
CA ASP A 18 -24.96 66.53 -22.16
C ASP A 18 -25.98 66.42 -20.98
N ALA A 19 -25.51 66.71 -19.75
CA ALA A 19 -26.24 67.13 -18.54
C ALA A 19 -27.14 66.13 -17.74
N SER A 20 -27.34 66.29 -16.41
CA SER A 20 -26.47 66.75 -15.30
C SER A 20 -27.18 66.59 -13.93
N ARG A 21 -26.46 66.18 -12.85
CA ARG A 21 -26.41 66.82 -11.50
C ARG A 21 -25.81 65.91 -10.42
N GLU A 22 -25.11 66.54 -9.47
CA GLU A 22 -24.37 65.91 -8.36
C GLU A 22 -24.76 66.52 -7.00
N THR A 23 -24.54 65.75 -5.92
CA THR A 23 -24.21 66.17 -4.53
C THR A 23 -23.55 64.93 -3.87
N GLU A 24 -22.26 64.90 -3.51
CA GLU A 24 -21.66 65.44 -2.26
C GLU A 24 -22.33 64.94 -0.97
N VAL A 25 -21.67 64.45 0.10
CA VAL A 25 -20.24 64.29 0.56
C VAL A 25 -20.21 63.16 1.64
N PRO A 26 -19.12 62.82 2.39
CA PRO A 26 -17.65 62.94 2.20
C PRO A 26 -16.89 61.59 2.41
N TRP A 27 -15.55 61.60 2.28
CA TRP A 27 -14.64 60.52 2.72
C TRP A 27 -14.04 60.79 4.12
N VAL A 28 -13.76 59.73 4.91
CA VAL A 28 -13.00 59.79 6.18
C VAL A 28 -12.14 58.52 6.36
N GLU A 29 -10.82 58.70 6.48
CA GLU A 29 -9.85 57.72 7.04
C GLU A 29 -9.87 57.78 8.59
N PRO A 30 -9.57 56.70 9.36
CA PRO A 30 -8.21 56.13 9.40
C PRO A 30 -8.07 54.64 9.82
N GLY A 31 -6.82 54.15 9.93
CA GLY A 31 -6.47 53.14 10.95
C GLY A 31 -5.63 51.93 10.52
N TYR A 32 -4.34 52.13 10.21
CA TYR A 32 -3.34 51.04 10.28
C TYR A 32 -2.78 50.93 11.71
N GLN A 33 -2.69 49.71 12.27
CA GLN A 33 -1.86 49.45 13.44
C GLN A 33 -1.36 48.00 13.49
N GLU A 34 -0.26 47.78 14.22
CA GLU A 34 0.65 46.64 14.04
C GLU A 34 0.35 45.45 14.97
N ILE A 35 0.80 44.25 14.57
CA ILE A 35 0.78 43.04 15.43
C ILE A 35 2.24 42.72 15.81
N PRO A 36 2.63 42.82 17.11
CA PRO A 36 4.03 42.75 17.54
C PRO A 36 4.56 41.34 17.82
N SER A 37 5.89 41.21 17.92
CA SER A 37 6.61 39.95 18.17
C SER A 37 7.52 40.00 19.41
N GLY A 38 7.40 39.01 20.30
CA GLY A 38 8.27 38.72 21.46
C GLY A 38 7.61 37.62 22.32
N PHE A 39 8.25 36.51 22.72
CA PHE A 39 9.31 36.37 23.75
C PHE A 39 8.96 37.05 25.08
N SER A 40 9.05 36.40 26.26
CA SER A 40 9.74 35.14 26.62
C SER A 40 9.15 34.41 27.85
N SER A 41 9.52 33.13 27.98
CA SER A 41 9.50 32.24 29.17
C SER A 41 9.02 32.74 30.55
N GLU A 42 8.22 31.89 31.22
CA GLU A 42 8.50 31.49 32.61
C GLU A 42 8.08 30.03 32.87
N THR A 43 8.42 29.45 34.02
CA THR A 43 8.48 27.99 34.23
C THR A 43 7.61 27.49 35.39
N ASN A 44 7.18 26.22 35.34
CA ASN A 44 6.90 25.44 36.54
C ASN A 44 6.97 23.92 36.27
N SER A 45 7.67 23.20 37.15
CA SER A 45 7.95 21.76 37.02
C SER A 45 7.42 20.99 38.23
N PRO A 46 6.93 19.74 38.06
CA PRO A 46 6.79 18.81 39.18
C PRO A 46 8.18 18.47 39.75
N LYS A 47 8.33 18.46 41.07
CA LYS A 47 9.59 18.07 41.73
C LYS A 47 9.71 16.55 41.82
N LEU A 48 10.89 16.02 41.49
CA LEU A 48 11.38 14.73 41.95
C LEU A 48 12.57 14.96 42.89
N SER A 49 12.74 14.14 43.92
CA SER A 49 13.78 14.30 44.96
C SER A 49 15.01 13.42 44.73
N ASP A 50 16.18 13.94 45.10
CA ASP A 50 17.50 13.32 44.91
C ASP A 50 17.73 11.95 45.57
N SER A 51 18.62 11.17 44.96
CA SER A 51 19.94 10.82 45.54
C SER A 51 20.71 9.84 44.64
N GLY A 52 22.06 9.79 44.70
CA GLY A 52 22.76 8.56 44.28
C GLY A 52 24.14 8.56 43.58
N HIS A 53 24.97 9.60 43.67
CA HIS A 53 26.42 9.53 43.34
C HIS A 53 26.88 9.22 41.88
N ALA A 54 28.15 9.51 41.61
CA ALA A 54 28.82 9.38 40.31
C ALA A 54 30.05 8.47 40.39
N LEU A 55 30.55 8.01 39.24
CA LEU A 55 31.99 7.99 38.88
C LEU A 55 32.22 7.51 37.44
N SER A 56 33.28 8.02 36.79
CA SER A 56 33.82 7.53 35.52
C SER A 56 35.00 6.57 35.77
N PRO A 57 35.29 5.63 34.86
CA PRO A 57 36.63 5.67 34.27
C PRO A 57 36.73 5.27 32.78
N ARG A 58 37.95 5.43 32.23
CA ARG A 58 38.40 5.10 30.86
C ARG A 58 38.74 3.60 30.67
N PRO A 59 38.86 3.09 29.41
CA PRO A 59 39.06 1.66 29.13
C PRO A 59 40.53 1.19 29.25
N ILE A 60 40.73 -0.12 29.51
CA ILE A 60 42.04 -0.81 29.61
C ILE A 60 41.98 -2.22 29.00
N LEU A 61 43.07 -2.67 28.35
CA LEU A 61 43.23 -4.01 27.74
C LEU A 61 43.45 -5.14 28.78
N LYS A 62 43.00 -6.37 28.49
CA LYS A 62 43.60 -7.64 29.00
C LYS A 62 43.64 -8.75 27.94
N LYS A 63 44.45 -9.79 28.17
CA LYS A 63 44.80 -10.90 27.24
C LYS A 63 44.44 -12.28 27.82
N GLY A 64 44.10 -13.24 26.94
CA GLY A 64 44.21 -14.70 27.17
C GLY A 64 43.16 -15.34 28.11
N PRO A 65 43.07 -16.69 28.20
CA PRO A 65 44.11 -17.70 27.90
C PRO A 65 43.72 -18.75 26.81
N ARG A 66 44.31 -19.97 26.83
CA ARG A 66 44.18 -21.08 25.85
C ARG A 66 43.59 -22.36 26.49
N ILE A 67 43.00 -23.29 25.71
CA ILE A 67 43.41 -24.73 25.57
C ILE A 67 42.46 -25.61 24.68
N ARG A 68 43.10 -26.42 23.80
CA ARG A 68 42.77 -27.65 23.00
C ARG A 68 41.33 -28.27 22.88
N ARG A 69 40.88 -28.47 21.61
CA ARG A 69 40.48 -29.71 20.83
C ARG A 69 39.79 -30.92 21.53
N PRO A 70 38.99 -31.83 20.86
CA PRO A 70 39.03 -32.22 19.41
C PRO A 70 37.66 -32.58 18.70
N CYS A 71 37.75 -33.15 17.47
CA CYS A 71 36.74 -33.92 16.68
C CYS A 71 35.55 -33.21 15.97
N ARG A 72 34.88 -33.74 14.91
CA ARG A 72 35.32 -34.58 13.74
C ARG A 72 34.15 -34.77 12.70
N ASP A 73 34.36 -34.42 11.41
CA ASP A 73 33.60 -34.88 10.19
C ASP A 73 32.06 -34.61 10.14
N PRO A 74 31.27 -34.96 9.07
CA PRO A 74 31.58 -35.60 7.77
C PRO A 74 30.95 -34.99 6.47
N ARG A 75 31.36 -35.54 5.30
CA ARG A 75 30.59 -35.75 4.03
C ARG A 75 30.26 -34.53 3.12
N GLN A 76 30.03 -34.67 1.79
CA GLN A 76 29.96 -35.88 0.91
C GLN A 76 30.41 -35.59 -0.55
N ALA A 77 30.92 -36.61 -1.26
CA ALA A 77 31.06 -36.67 -2.73
C ALA A 77 31.07 -38.14 -3.23
N LEU A 78 30.59 -38.39 -4.46
CA LEU A 78 30.24 -39.69 -5.09
C LEU A 78 30.16 -39.46 -6.63
N LEU A 79 30.26 -40.39 -7.60
CA LEU A 79 30.47 -41.86 -7.72
C LEU A 79 31.09 -42.07 -9.16
N ASP A 80 32.19 -42.83 -9.34
CA ASP A 80 32.31 -44.22 -9.88
C ASP A 80 32.13 -44.42 -11.41
N PRO A 81 32.66 -45.51 -12.02
CA PRO A 81 33.43 -46.67 -11.51
C PRO A 81 34.90 -46.68 -12.05
N GLU A 82 35.67 -47.73 -12.42
CA GLU A 82 35.55 -49.21 -12.61
C GLU A 82 36.97 -49.89 -12.50
N LEU A 83 37.09 -51.21 -12.71
CA LEU A 83 38.27 -52.08 -12.50
C LEU A 83 38.61 -52.95 -13.78
N PRO A 84 39.37 -54.10 -13.80
CA PRO A 84 40.08 -54.88 -12.76
C PRO A 84 41.55 -55.39 -13.02
N SER A 85 42.25 -55.69 -11.91
CA SER A 85 43.20 -56.82 -11.61
C SER A 85 44.41 -57.29 -12.48
N ILE A 86 45.63 -57.12 -11.92
CA ILE A 86 46.64 -58.14 -11.46
C ILE A 86 47.05 -59.31 -12.39
N PRO A 87 48.35 -59.42 -12.80
CA PRO A 87 49.35 -60.33 -12.15
C PRO A 87 50.84 -59.84 -12.23
N SER A 88 51.93 -60.51 -11.80
CA SER A 88 52.29 -61.39 -10.63
C SER A 88 53.84 -61.69 -10.64
N ILE A 89 54.39 -62.47 -9.67
CA ILE A 89 55.76 -63.12 -9.63
C ILE A 89 56.96 -62.16 -9.45
N VAL A 90 57.87 -62.24 -8.45
CA VAL A 90 58.72 -63.31 -7.82
C VAL A 90 60.05 -63.57 -8.56
N VAL A 91 61.15 -63.71 -7.79
CA VAL A 91 62.53 -63.94 -8.26
C VAL A 91 63.11 -65.12 -7.49
N ASP A 92 63.71 -66.10 -8.17
CA ASP A 92 64.57 -67.10 -7.50
C ASP A 92 65.64 -67.75 -8.42
N GLU A 93 66.69 -68.24 -7.77
CA GLU A 93 67.78 -69.18 -8.13
C GLU A 93 68.51 -69.21 -9.50
N THR A 94 69.69 -69.85 -9.46
CA THR A 94 70.66 -70.01 -10.56
C THR A 94 70.82 -71.51 -10.90
N PRO A 95 71.33 -71.89 -12.10
CA PRO A 95 72.76 -72.25 -12.13
C PRO A 95 73.51 -72.10 -13.49
N ARG A 96 74.83 -72.31 -13.41
CA ARG A 96 75.85 -72.86 -14.35
C ARG A 96 75.51 -73.13 -15.85
N ALA A 97 76.46 -73.11 -16.80
CA ALA A 97 77.82 -72.55 -16.92
C ALA A 97 78.45 -72.94 -18.29
N THR A 98 79.33 -72.11 -18.88
CA THR A 98 80.44 -72.59 -19.76
C THR A 98 81.59 -71.57 -19.94
N LEU A 99 82.79 -71.99 -19.55
CA LEU A 99 84.14 -71.74 -20.14
C LEU A 99 84.46 -70.43 -20.92
N ARG A 100 85.38 -69.62 -20.32
CA ARG A 100 86.65 -69.02 -20.85
C ARG A 100 86.77 -68.52 -22.33
N PRO A 101 87.67 -67.55 -22.62
CA PRO A 101 88.02 -66.31 -21.89
C PRO A 101 88.34 -65.08 -22.81
N SER A 102 88.40 -63.85 -22.29
CA SER A 102 89.52 -62.86 -22.47
C SER A 102 89.14 -61.38 -22.24
N SER A 103 90.03 -60.64 -21.57
CA SER A 103 90.30 -59.18 -21.66
C SER A 103 89.15 -58.15 -21.86
N GLY A 104 88.90 -57.31 -20.85
CA GLY A 104 88.10 -56.08 -21.00
C GLY A 104 87.74 -55.36 -19.69
N LEU A 105 88.68 -54.64 -19.06
CA LEU A 105 88.37 -53.83 -17.87
C LEU A 105 87.60 -52.55 -18.23
N THR A 106 86.42 -52.34 -17.61
CA THR A 106 85.90 -51.00 -17.31
C THR A 106 85.29 -50.96 -15.90
N ARG A 107 85.42 -49.80 -15.23
CA ARG A 107 85.24 -49.64 -13.78
C ARG A 107 83.83 -49.16 -13.41
N ARG A 108 83.06 -49.97 -12.68
CA ARG A 108 81.70 -49.61 -12.20
C ARG A 108 81.77 -48.49 -11.15
N LYS A 109 81.20 -47.31 -11.43
CA LYS A 109 81.05 -46.19 -10.46
C LYS A 109 80.26 -46.61 -9.20
N SER A 110 80.68 -46.09 -8.05
CA SER A 110 80.08 -46.36 -6.73
C SER A 110 78.68 -45.74 -6.59
N PHE A 111 77.88 -46.28 -5.67
CA PHE A 111 76.56 -45.73 -5.34
C PHE A 111 76.65 -44.30 -4.78
N LYS A 112 77.70 -44.01 -3.98
CA LYS A 112 77.96 -42.69 -3.40
C LYS A 112 78.26 -41.64 -4.48
N ASP A 113 78.98 -42.03 -5.53
CA ASP A 113 79.26 -41.17 -6.69
C ASP A 113 77.97 -40.74 -7.39
N ARG A 114 77.02 -41.68 -7.57
CA ARG A 114 75.74 -41.42 -8.25
C ARG A 114 74.84 -40.47 -7.48
N ILE A 115 74.84 -40.52 -6.15
CA ILE A 115 74.09 -39.56 -5.31
C ILE A 115 74.68 -38.15 -5.48
N VAL A 116 76.01 -38.02 -5.55
CA VAL A 116 76.68 -36.73 -5.82
C VAL A 116 76.41 -36.26 -7.25
N GLU A 117 76.36 -37.16 -8.22
CA GLU A 117 76.07 -36.87 -9.64
C GLU A 117 74.62 -36.36 -9.81
N VAL A 118 73.62 -37.08 -9.24
CA VAL A 118 72.21 -36.64 -9.21
C VAL A 118 72.03 -35.32 -8.44
N SER A 119 72.70 -35.15 -7.30
CA SER A 119 72.65 -33.89 -6.55
C SER A 119 73.22 -32.71 -7.35
N LYS A 120 74.30 -32.93 -8.12
CA LYS A 120 74.85 -31.93 -9.04
C LYS A 120 73.91 -31.61 -10.19
N ASP A 121 73.27 -32.62 -10.79
CA ASP A 121 72.31 -32.43 -11.88
C ASP A 121 71.06 -31.64 -11.41
N VAL A 122 70.51 -31.94 -10.23
CA VAL A 122 69.41 -31.16 -9.64
C VAL A 122 69.84 -29.72 -9.35
N ASN A 123 71.03 -29.51 -8.77
CA ASN A 123 71.59 -28.17 -8.54
C ASN A 123 72.05 -27.45 -9.82
N ARG A 124 72.11 -28.14 -10.96
CA ARG A 124 72.32 -27.55 -12.29
C ARG A 124 70.97 -27.12 -12.87
N MET A 125 70.02 -28.04 -12.95
CA MET A 125 68.67 -27.80 -13.45
C MET A 125 67.91 -26.71 -12.67
N GLN A 126 68.18 -26.54 -11.36
CA GLN A 126 67.65 -25.41 -10.57
C GLN A 126 68.29 -24.05 -10.88
N ARG A 127 69.53 -24.02 -11.40
CA ARG A 127 70.17 -22.80 -11.92
C ARG A 127 69.73 -22.53 -13.35
N ASP A 128 69.73 -23.55 -14.20
CA ASP A 128 69.30 -23.43 -15.59
C ASP A 128 67.86 -22.89 -15.65
N LEU A 129 66.93 -23.43 -14.84
CA LEU A 129 65.56 -22.90 -14.68
C LEU A 129 65.53 -21.48 -14.06
N ARG A 130 66.44 -21.15 -13.13
CA ARG A 130 66.49 -19.79 -12.56
C ARG A 130 66.91 -18.76 -13.61
N GLU A 131 67.86 -19.11 -14.48
CA GLU A 131 68.30 -18.24 -15.55
C GLU A 131 67.23 -18.17 -16.66
N GLU A 132 66.60 -19.29 -17.07
CA GLU A 132 65.46 -19.29 -18.02
C GLU A 132 64.30 -18.39 -17.53
N LEU A 133 63.91 -18.50 -16.25
CA LEU A 133 62.89 -17.64 -15.64
C LEU A 133 63.34 -16.16 -15.57
N LYS A 134 64.63 -15.90 -15.37
CA LYS A 134 65.20 -14.54 -15.26
C LYS A 134 65.35 -13.88 -16.63
N GLU A 135 65.72 -14.62 -17.66
CA GLU A 135 65.78 -14.15 -19.05
C GLU A 135 64.38 -13.77 -19.54
N ASN A 136 63.38 -14.63 -19.36
CA ASN A 136 61.97 -14.32 -19.68
C ASN A 136 61.46 -13.05 -18.98
N VAL A 137 61.84 -12.82 -17.72
CA VAL A 137 61.45 -11.61 -16.98
C VAL A 137 62.20 -10.37 -17.45
N ILE A 138 63.50 -10.47 -17.76
CA ILE A 138 64.28 -9.33 -18.29
C ILE A 138 63.77 -8.94 -19.68
N GLU A 139 63.55 -9.92 -20.57
CA GLU A 139 63.00 -9.70 -21.91
C GLU A 139 61.63 -9.00 -21.83
N PHE A 140 60.74 -9.44 -20.95
CA PHE A 140 59.47 -8.75 -20.68
C PHE A 140 59.68 -7.33 -20.15
N MET A 141 60.59 -7.11 -19.20
CA MET A 141 60.85 -5.77 -18.62
C MET A 141 61.44 -4.77 -19.62
N ASP A 142 62.20 -5.25 -20.63
CA ASP A 142 62.75 -4.42 -21.69
C ASP A 142 61.76 -4.20 -22.86
N THR A 143 60.81 -5.11 -23.09
CA THR A 143 59.87 -5.07 -24.24
C THR A 143 58.44 -4.62 -23.91
N THR A 144 58.02 -4.63 -22.64
CA THR A 144 56.62 -4.37 -22.27
C THR A 144 56.15 -2.95 -22.61
N THR A 145 54.89 -2.83 -23.06
CA THR A 145 54.26 -1.52 -23.31
C THR A 145 53.89 -0.75 -22.03
N ALA A 146 54.15 -1.28 -20.83
CA ALA A 146 54.02 -0.56 -19.56
C ALA A 146 55.14 0.50 -19.39
N HIS A 147 54.85 1.75 -19.73
CA HIS A 147 55.82 2.86 -19.92
C HIS A 147 56.90 3.02 -18.84
N GLY A 148 56.60 2.74 -17.57
CA GLY A 148 57.56 2.89 -16.47
C GLY A 148 58.70 1.86 -16.48
N ILE A 149 58.46 0.65 -16.98
CA ILE A 149 59.37 -0.50 -16.77
C ILE A 149 60.61 -0.45 -17.68
N PRO A 150 60.49 -0.26 -19.02
CA PRO A 150 61.67 -0.16 -19.88
C PRO A 150 62.56 1.06 -19.56
N MET A 151 61.99 2.14 -19.01
CA MET A 151 62.73 3.34 -18.62
C MET A 151 63.60 3.11 -17.37
N VAL A 152 63.16 2.25 -16.45
CA VAL A 152 63.96 1.82 -15.29
C VAL A 152 65.14 0.92 -15.72
N MET A 153 64.92 0.05 -16.71
CA MET A 153 65.95 -0.87 -17.20
C MET A 153 67.02 -0.17 -18.07
N SER A 154 66.59 0.53 -19.12
CA SER A 154 67.44 1.18 -20.12
C SER A 154 68.35 2.30 -19.58
N THR A 155 67.98 2.92 -18.46
CA THR A 155 68.75 4.02 -17.88
C THR A 155 70.04 3.57 -17.19
N LYS A 156 71.18 4.13 -17.62
CA LYS A 156 72.52 3.81 -17.10
C LYS A 156 72.90 4.58 -15.81
N SER A 157 72.21 5.68 -15.51
CA SER A 157 72.46 6.49 -14.31
C SER A 157 71.59 6.02 -13.15
N ILE A 158 72.22 5.72 -12.00
CA ILE A 158 71.53 5.33 -10.76
C ILE A 158 70.52 6.40 -10.32
N VAL A 159 70.87 7.69 -10.45
CA VAL A 159 69.98 8.81 -10.07
C VAL A 159 68.72 8.82 -10.94
N MET A 160 68.87 8.68 -12.26
CA MET A 160 67.72 8.60 -13.17
C MET A 160 66.88 7.34 -12.94
N ARG A 161 67.51 6.20 -12.64
CA ARG A 161 66.80 4.96 -12.31
C ARG A 161 65.95 5.12 -11.04
N VAL A 162 66.48 5.76 -10.00
CA VAL A 162 65.72 6.07 -8.77
C VAL A 162 64.55 7.01 -9.09
N ILE A 163 64.74 8.03 -9.92
CA ILE A 163 63.65 8.94 -10.33
C ILE A 163 62.53 8.17 -11.07
N TRP A 164 62.86 7.32 -12.04
CA TRP A 164 61.87 6.52 -12.77
C TRP A 164 61.15 5.49 -11.88
N VAL A 165 61.84 4.87 -10.92
CA VAL A 165 61.21 3.99 -9.92
C VAL A 165 60.24 4.78 -9.04
N CYS A 166 60.63 5.94 -8.52
CA CYS A 166 59.76 6.80 -7.71
C CYS A 166 58.53 7.27 -8.49
N PHE A 167 58.70 7.74 -9.73
CA PHE A 167 57.58 8.19 -10.57
C PHE A 167 56.61 7.06 -10.89
N SER A 168 57.13 5.89 -11.31
CA SER A 168 56.31 4.71 -11.59
C SER A 168 55.56 4.21 -10.34
N PHE A 169 56.19 4.24 -9.17
CA PHE A 169 55.56 3.88 -7.91
C PHE A 169 54.43 4.84 -7.51
N VAL A 170 54.64 6.16 -7.65
CA VAL A 170 53.60 7.17 -7.41
C VAL A 170 52.43 7.01 -8.38
N SER A 171 52.69 6.85 -9.67
CA SER A 171 51.63 6.63 -10.67
C SER A 171 50.83 5.35 -10.39
N LEU A 172 51.49 4.26 -9.98
CA LEU A 172 50.82 3.03 -9.56
C LEU A 172 49.95 3.24 -8.30
N CYS A 173 50.42 4.00 -7.31
CA CYS A 173 49.64 4.32 -6.12
C CYS A 173 48.39 5.16 -6.44
N VAL A 174 48.52 6.15 -7.33
CA VAL A 174 47.39 6.97 -7.78
C VAL A 174 46.40 6.15 -8.61
N PHE A 175 46.88 5.29 -9.52
CA PHE A 175 46.04 4.35 -10.27
C PHE A 175 45.23 3.43 -9.35
N ILE A 176 45.87 2.82 -8.35
CA ILE A 176 45.18 1.95 -7.38
C ILE A 176 44.13 2.74 -6.57
N TYR A 177 44.43 3.98 -6.19
CA TYR A 177 43.46 4.85 -5.50
C TYR A 177 42.25 5.19 -6.39
N GLN A 178 42.48 5.59 -7.64
CA GLN A 178 41.40 5.92 -8.58
C GLN A 178 40.56 4.68 -8.95
N CYS A 179 41.18 3.51 -9.13
CA CYS A 179 40.46 2.24 -9.30
C CYS A 179 39.55 1.92 -8.09
N ARG A 180 40.01 2.16 -6.86
CA ARG A 180 39.16 2.01 -5.66
C ARG A 180 38.01 3.01 -5.65
N GLN A 181 38.22 4.24 -6.13
CA GLN A 181 37.17 5.26 -6.22
C GLN A 181 36.12 4.89 -7.29
N VAL A 182 36.56 4.40 -8.46
CA VAL A 182 35.67 3.91 -9.54
C VAL A 182 34.87 2.69 -9.07
N HIS A 183 35.52 1.70 -8.46
CA HIS A 183 34.84 0.54 -7.88
C HIS A 183 33.84 0.95 -6.79
N ALA A 184 34.18 1.90 -5.90
CA ALA A 184 33.27 2.39 -4.88
C ALA A 184 32.07 3.16 -5.46
N ARG A 185 32.24 3.85 -6.59
CA ARG A 185 31.14 4.49 -7.34
C ARG A 185 30.22 3.47 -7.98
N TYR A 186 30.78 2.44 -8.63
CA TYR A 186 30.00 1.33 -9.21
C TYR A 186 29.22 0.57 -8.13
N SER A 187 29.89 0.19 -7.04
CA SER A 187 29.28 -0.56 -5.91
C SER A 187 28.23 0.22 -5.12
N LYS A 188 27.97 1.49 -5.45
CA LYS A 188 26.94 2.32 -4.82
C LYS A 188 25.56 2.15 -5.47
N ASN A 189 25.50 1.50 -6.66
CA ASN A 189 24.25 1.23 -7.40
C ASN A 189 23.38 2.49 -7.60
N ASP A 190 24.02 3.65 -7.81
CA ASP A 190 23.33 4.94 -7.95
C ASP A 190 22.40 4.93 -9.17
N LYS A 191 21.16 5.38 -8.98
CA LYS A 191 20.14 5.50 -10.03
C LYS A 191 19.74 6.95 -10.30
N ILE A 192 19.35 7.21 -11.54
CA ILE A 192 18.81 8.48 -12.04
C ILE A 192 17.42 8.26 -12.62
N VAL A 193 16.56 9.26 -12.54
CA VAL A 193 15.25 9.27 -13.20
C VAL A 193 15.36 10.06 -14.50
N ASN A 194 15.11 9.39 -15.61
CA ASN A 194 15.00 10.03 -16.92
C ASN A 194 13.52 10.40 -17.15
N VAL A 195 13.28 11.63 -17.61
CA VAL A 195 11.93 12.14 -17.93
C VAL A 195 11.79 12.22 -19.44
N ALA A 196 10.84 11.48 -20.01
CA ALA A 196 10.48 11.58 -21.42
C ALA A 196 9.05 12.11 -21.54
N LEU A 197 8.83 13.12 -22.39
CA LEU A 197 7.50 13.64 -22.70
C LEU A 197 7.01 13.00 -24.01
N MET A 198 5.90 12.26 -23.93
CA MET A 198 5.24 11.66 -25.08
C MET A 198 4.11 12.57 -25.56
N PHE A 199 4.00 12.76 -26.88
CA PHE A 199 2.99 13.63 -27.51
C PHE A 199 1.82 12.84 -28.13
N GLU A 200 1.80 11.52 -27.96
CA GLU A 200 0.69 10.66 -28.37
C GLU A 200 -0.46 10.72 -27.35
N SER A 201 -1.70 10.72 -27.84
CA SER A 201 -2.89 10.88 -26.98
C SER A 201 -3.06 9.71 -26.01
N PRO A 202 -2.99 9.93 -24.68
CA PRO A 202 -3.02 8.85 -23.70
C PRO A 202 -4.38 8.12 -23.65
N PRO A 203 -4.40 6.83 -23.25
CA PRO A 203 -5.63 6.09 -23.02
C PRO A 203 -6.39 6.71 -21.84
N PHE A 204 -7.67 7.04 -22.05
CA PHE A 204 -8.51 7.63 -21.02
C PHE A 204 -8.64 6.66 -19.82
N PRO A 205 -8.58 7.16 -18.56
CA PRO A 205 -8.67 6.33 -17.36
C PRO A 205 -10.01 5.63 -17.19
N SER A 206 -10.08 4.70 -16.24
CA SER A 206 -11.35 4.31 -15.63
C SER A 206 -11.77 5.37 -14.62
N ILE A 207 -13.04 5.76 -14.67
CA ILE A 207 -13.65 6.71 -13.74
C ILE A 207 -14.71 5.97 -12.95
N THR A 208 -14.53 5.84 -11.64
CA THR A 208 -15.52 5.25 -10.74
C THR A 208 -16.21 6.37 -9.96
N VAL A 209 -17.54 6.47 -10.09
CA VAL A 209 -18.37 7.45 -9.37
C VAL A 209 -19.30 6.75 -8.38
N CYS A 210 -19.43 7.31 -7.17
CA CYS A 210 -20.31 6.81 -6.11
C CYS A 210 -21.09 7.99 -5.49
N ASN A 211 -22.23 7.72 -4.87
CA ASN A 211 -22.91 8.69 -4.03
C ASN A 211 -22.16 8.86 -2.68
N LEU A 212 -22.10 10.06 -2.10
CA LEU A 212 -21.60 10.24 -0.72
C LEU A 212 -22.54 9.64 0.33
N ASN A 213 -23.83 9.49 0.02
CA ASN A 213 -24.77 8.70 0.80
C ASN A 213 -24.83 7.26 0.24
N PRO A 214 -24.40 6.23 1.00
CA PRO A 214 -24.27 4.88 0.45
C PRO A 214 -25.62 4.17 0.24
N PHE A 215 -26.63 4.43 1.08
CA PHE A 215 -27.89 3.69 1.12
C PHE A 215 -29.09 4.61 1.35
N LYS A 216 -30.23 4.29 0.74
CA LYS A 216 -31.44 5.12 0.87
C LYS A 216 -32.02 4.96 2.28
N LYS A 217 -32.18 6.07 2.99
CA LYS A 217 -32.66 6.11 4.39
C LYS A 217 -34.00 5.41 4.63
N HIS A 218 -34.92 5.43 3.67
CA HIS A 218 -36.19 4.69 3.79
C HIS A 218 -35.99 3.17 3.60
N SER A 219 -35.09 2.74 2.72
CA SER A 219 -34.86 1.33 2.39
C SER A 219 -34.05 0.61 3.46
N ILE A 220 -32.91 1.17 3.87
CA ILE A 220 -31.99 0.55 4.84
C ILE A 220 -32.61 0.37 6.24
N ARG A 221 -33.65 1.16 6.57
CA ARG A 221 -34.45 1.00 7.80
C ARG A 221 -35.30 -0.28 7.85
N GLY A 222 -35.36 -1.04 6.76
CA GLY A 222 -35.90 -2.41 6.76
C GLY A 222 -35.05 -3.42 7.53
N ILE A 223 -33.74 -3.18 7.66
CA ILE A 223 -32.85 -4.00 8.51
C ILE A 223 -33.03 -3.56 9.96
N SER A 224 -33.47 -4.49 10.81
CA SER A 224 -33.86 -4.26 12.21
C SER A 224 -32.77 -3.58 13.05
N GLU A 225 -31.53 -4.00 12.86
CA GLU A 225 -30.36 -3.67 13.67
C GLU A 225 -29.68 -2.39 13.19
N VAL A 226 -29.72 -2.13 11.88
CA VAL A 226 -29.36 -0.83 11.30
C VAL A 226 -30.37 0.23 11.73
N ARG A 227 -31.67 -0.10 11.74
CA ARG A 227 -32.71 0.78 12.31
C ARG A 227 -32.44 1.10 13.77
N GLU A 228 -32.14 0.09 14.61
CA GLU A 228 -31.76 0.32 16.00
C GLU A 228 -30.49 1.18 16.12
N THR A 229 -29.48 0.96 15.28
CA THR A 229 -28.23 1.75 15.27
C THR A 229 -28.50 3.22 14.92
N LEU A 230 -29.37 3.48 13.95
CA LEU A 230 -29.81 4.84 13.59
C LEU A 230 -30.65 5.51 14.69
N ASP A 231 -31.50 4.75 15.38
CA ASP A 231 -32.32 5.27 16.48
C ASP A 231 -31.46 5.52 17.74
N ASN A 232 -30.48 4.66 18.04
CA ASN A 232 -29.49 4.87 19.11
C ASN A 232 -28.58 6.08 18.81
N TYR A 233 -28.17 6.28 17.55
CA TYR A 233 -27.48 7.51 17.11
C TYR A 233 -28.33 8.77 17.37
N HIS A 234 -29.63 8.73 17.05
CA HIS A 234 -30.52 9.84 17.38
C HIS A 234 -30.56 10.14 18.90
N GLN A 235 -30.55 9.12 19.77
CA GLN A 235 -30.43 9.32 21.23
C GLN A 235 -29.07 9.91 21.62
N ALA A 236 -27.97 9.40 21.06
CA ALA A 236 -26.61 9.88 21.34
C ALA A 236 -26.43 11.36 20.94
N VAL A 237 -26.95 11.78 19.79
CA VAL A 237 -26.92 13.19 19.36
C VAL A 237 -27.82 14.08 20.21
N ILE A 238 -28.96 13.57 20.70
CA ILE A 238 -29.80 14.28 21.68
C ILE A 238 -29.06 14.43 23.03
N TYR A 239 -28.34 13.39 23.47
CA TYR A 239 -27.50 13.43 24.68
C TYR A 239 -26.37 14.45 24.56
N SER A 240 -25.60 14.41 23.47
CA SER A 240 -24.56 15.38 23.14
C SER A 240 -25.08 16.83 23.17
N LYS A 241 -26.16 17.11 22.44
CA LYS A 241 -26.76 18.46 22.40
C LYS A 241 -27.31 18.90 23.74
N ALA A 242 -27.83 17.99 24.55
CA ALA A 242 -28.28 18.30 25.89
C ALA A 242 -27.12 18.56 26.85
N HIS A 243 -26.00 17.82 26.77
CA HIS A 243 -24.80 18.06 27.57
C HIS A 243 -24.20 19.44 27.25
N ILE A 244 -24.05 19.74 25.96
CA ILE A 244 -23.64 21.08 25.48
C ILE A 244 -24.64 22.14 25.96
N HIS A 245 -25.95 21.89 25.88
CA HIS A 245 -26.97 22.80 26.42
C HIS A 245 -27.03 22.84 27.95
N GLU A 246 -26.45 21.90 28.70
CA GLU A 246 -26.34 21.97 30.16
C GLU A 246 -25.10 22.77 30.56
N GLU A 247 -23.96 22.60 29.88
CA GLU A 247 -22.81 23.52 29.99
C GLU A 247 -23.19 24.96 29.60
N GLU A 248 -23.93 25.13 28.50
CA GLU A 248 -24.50 26.42 28.13
C GLU A 248 -25.54 26.90 29.14
N LYS A 249 -26.34 26.03 29.78
CA LYS A 249 -27.28 26.45 30.83
C LYS A 249 -26.59 26.78 32.13
N GLU A 250 -25.45 26.22 32.49
CA GLU A 250 -24.66 26.76 33.61
C GLU A 250 -24.15 28.18 33.29
N ARG A 251 -23.87 28.48 32.01
CA ARG A 251 -23.57 29.85 31.55
C ARG A 251 -24.81 30.75 31.45
N LYS A 252 -25.97 30.21 31.06
CA LYS A 252 -27.23 30.93 30.71
C LYS A 252 -28.35 30.81 31.76
N LYS A 253 -28.16 30.12 32.89
CA LYS A 253 -29.06 30.09 34.08
C LYS A 253 -29.24 31.47 34.74
N ARG A 254 -28.53 32.48 34.23
CA ARG A 254 -28.73 33.89 34.52
C ARG A 254 -30.04 34.42 33.93
N ASP A 255 -30.56 33.83 32.85
CA ASP A 255 -31.65 34.41 32.03
C ASP A 255 -32.80 33.42 31.69
N ALA A 256 -34.03 33.88 31.97
CA ALA A 256 -35.30 33.18 32.17
C ALA A 256 -35.95 32.27 31.06
N ASN A 257 -36.65 31.21 31.54
CA ASN A 257 -37.89 30.53 31.09
C ASN A 257 -38.55 30.76 29.69
N GLY A 258 -38.91 29.67 28.97
CA GLY A 258 -39.79 29.64 27.75
C GLY A 258 -40.20 28.21 27.25
N ARG A 259 -41.16 28.07 26.30
CA ARG A 259 -41.80 26.79 25.75
C ARG A 259 -42.42 27.05 24.32
N PRO A 260 -43.22 26.19 23.59
CA PRO A 260 -43.67 24.77 23.71
C PRO A 260 -43.84 23.91 22.36
N LYS A 261 -44.42 22.69 22.44
CA LYS A 261 -45.21 21.89 21.42
C LYS A 261 -44.51 21.15 20.22
N TYR A 262 -45.31 20.61 19.25
CA TYR A 262 -45.34 19.21 18.67
C TYR A 262 -44.83 19.06 17.17
N PRO A 263 -45.02 17.98 16.30
CA PRO A 263 -45.91 16.78 16.32
C PRO A 263 -45.37 15.35 15.87
N MET A 264 -45.51 14.89 14.59
CA MET A 264 -45.87 13.47 14.24
C MET A 264 -45.30 12.87 12.91
N PHE A 265 -45.17 11.53 12.81
CA PHE A 265 -45.00 10.65 11.61
C PHE A 265 -45.42 9.18 11.92
N ARG A 266 -45.48 8.26 10.94
CA ARG A 266 -45.90 6.82 11.04
C ARG A 266 -44.89 5.89 10.32
N PHE A 267 -44.92 4.55 10.28
CA PHE A 267 -45.93 3.52 10.63
C PHE A 267 -45.28 2.12 10.88
N VAL A 268 -45.78 1.35 11.86
CA VAL A 268 -45.90 -0.14 12.00
C VAL A 268 -46.88 -0.29 13.16
N GLN A 269 -48.11 -0.78 12.98
CA GLN A 269 -49.22 -0.15 13.74
C GLN A 269 -49.13 -0.20 15.27
N PHE A 270 -49.25 -1.36 15.94
CA PHE A 270 -49.36 -1.40 17.41
C PHE A 270 -48.19 -2.10 18.12
N GLU A 271 -47.72 -1.55 19.25
CA GLU A 271 -46.73 -2.19 20.12
C GLU A 271 -46.85 -1.77 21.61
N PRO A 272 -46.48 -2.60 22.61
CA PRO A 272 -46.52 -2.21 24.02
C PRO A 272 -45.36 -1.29 24.38
N VAL A 273 -45.65 -0.19 25.09
CA VAL A 273 -44.67 0.84 25.47
C VAL A 273 -44.84 1.31 26.91
N LEU A 274 -43.75 1.71 27.56
CA LEU A 274 -43.75 2.34 28.88
C LEU A 274 -43.96 3.86 28.76
N SER A 275 -44.90 4.43 29.49
CA SER A 275 -45.16 5.88 29.53
C SER A 275 -45.25 6.41 30.96
N ASP A 276 -45.07 7.72 31.14
CA ASP A 276 -45.60 8.46 32.29
C ASP A 276 -47.13 8.57 32.14
N CYS A 277 -47.87 8.33 33.21
CA CYS A 277 -49.32 8.40 33.26
C CYS A 277 -49.85 9.06 34.54
N ASP A 278 -51.04 9.62 34.47
CA ASP A 278 -51.93 9.78 35.63
C ASP A 278 -53.01 8.70 35.59
N CYS A 279 -53.01 7.78 36.56
CA CYS A 279 -54.01 6.70 36.67
C CYS A 279 -55.15 7.11 37.61
N ILE A 280 -56.40 6.91 37.19
CA ILE A 280 -57.59 7.30 37.96
C ILE A 280 -57.97 6.16 38.93
N ARG A 281 -58.41 6.50 40.14
CA ARG A 281 -58.94 5.52 41.11
C ARG A 281 -60.39 5.13 40.78
N GLY A 282 -60.55 4.37 39.70
CA GLY A 282 -61.77 3.65 39.31
C GLY A 282 -61.54 2.13 39.26
N HIS A 283 -62.60 1.37 38.99
CA HIS A 283 -62.57 -0.11 39.00
C HIS A 283 -61.63 -0.70 37.93
N ASP A 284 -61.56 -0.10 36.74
CA ASP A 284 -60.85 -0.67 35.58
C ASP A 284 -59.38 -0.23 35.47
N HIS A 285 -58.92 0.63 36.40
CA HIS A 285 -57.53 1.11 36.52
C HIS A 285 -56.92 1.73 35.25
N GLU A 286 -57.74 2.30 34.37
CA GLU A 286 -57.28 3.05 33.19
C GLU A 286 -56.40 4.27 33.57
N CYS A 287 -55.41 4.52 32.71
CA CYS A 287 -54.40 5.54 32.91
C CYS A 287 -54.29 6.49 31.70
N ILE A 288 -54.19 7.80 31.95
CA ILE A 288 -53.99 8.79 30.88
C ILE A 288 -52.49 9.05 30.73
N TRP A 289 -51.95 8.66 29.57
CA TRP A 289 -50.53 8.80 29.22
C TRP A 289 -50.10 10.23 28.91
N LYS A 290 -48.78 10.48 29.04
CA LYS A 290 -48.13 11.75 28.75
C LYS A 290 -47.01 11.56 27.73
N LYS A 291 -47.17 12.20 26.58
CA LYS A 291 -46.35 12.01 25.37
C LYS A 291 -44.88 12.46 25.48
N THR A 292 -44.50 13.24 26.50
CA THR A 292 -43.19 13.92 26.58
C THR A 292 -42.61 14.00 28.00
N THR A 293 -43.03 13.15 28.94
CA THR A 293 -42.52 13.15 30.32
C THR A 293 -42.00 11.78 30.73
N VAL A 294 -41.00 11.79 31.62
CA VAL A 294 -40.40 10.59 32.22
C VAL A 294 -41.08 10.37 33.57
N PRO A 295 -41.61 9.18 33.88
CA PRO A 295 -42.26 8.93 35.15
C PRO A 295 -41.25 9.03 36.30
N GLU A 296 -41.61 9.82 37.32
CA GLU A 296 -40.74 10.10 38.47
C GLU A 296 -40.52 8.87 39.35
N ASN A 297 -41.41 7.88 39.26
CA ASN A 297 -41.38 6.63 39.99
C ASN A 297 -42.29 5.58 39.33
N LEU A 298 -42.09 4.30 39.64
CA LEU A 298 -42.83 3.17 39.04
C LEU A 298 -44.36 3.26 39.19
N LYS A 299 -44.86 3.98 40.21
CA LYS A 299 -46.31 4.19 40.43
C LYS A 299 -46.95 5.17 39.44
N LYS A 300 -46.15 5.96 38.70
CA LYS A 300 -46.57 6.76 37.54
C LYS A 300 -46.24 6.09 36.20
N ALA A 301 -45.49 4.98 36.21
CA ALA A 301 -45.17 4.25 35.00
C ALA A 301 -46.34 3.33 34.62
N CYS A 302 -46.86 3.52 33.41
CA CYS A 302 -47.91 2.72 32.81
C CYS A 302 -47.37 1.99 31.58
N ILE A 303 -47.92 0.82 31.28
CA ILE A 303 -47.74 0.19 29.97
C ILE A 303 -48.99 0.48 29.14
N CYS A 304 -48.75 0.91 27.91
CA CYS A 304 -49.75 1.35 26.95
C CYS A 304 -49.65 0.53 25.67
N ASN A 305 -50.78 0.34 24.98
CA ASN A 305 -50.76 0.04 23.56
C ASN A 305 -50.38 1.30 22.77
N PHE A 306 -49.27 1.29 22.05
CA PHE A 306 -48.85 2.42 21.22
C PHE A 306 -49.28 2.25 19.77
N ASP A 307 -50.22 3.08 19.31
CA ASP A 307 -50.47 3.22 17.89
C ASP A 307 -49.42 4.16 17.27
N ASN A 308 -48.54 3.59 16.46
CA ASN A 308 -47.55 4.31 15.65
C ASN A 308 -48.17 5.15 14.53
N LEU A 309 -49.43 4.91 14.17
CA LEU A 309 -50.17 5.57 13.09
C LEU A 309 -50.50 7.02 13.43
N ASP A 310 -51.13 7.24 14.59
CA ASP A 310 -51.48 8.57 15.14
C ASP A 310 -50.53 9.01 16.28
N ARG A 311 -49.54 8.18 16.61
CA ARG A 311 -48.62 8.34 17.75
C ARG A 311 -49.37 8.57 19.05
N THR A 312 -50.36 7.72 19.31
CA THR A 312 -51.17 7.71 20.54
C THR A 312 -50.83 6.48 21.36
N ALA A 313 -50.94 6.57 22.69
CA ALA A 313 -50.78 5.41 23.57
C ALA A 313 -52.12 5.18 24.29
N TRP A 314 -52.90 4.20 23.83
CA TRP A 314 -54.21 3.86 24.40
C TRP A 314 -54.67 2.45 23.96
N PRO A 315 -55.26 1.64 24.86
CA PRO A 315 -55.42 1.87 26.30
C PRO A 315 -54.09 1.80 27.06
N CYS A 316 -54.07 2.35 28.26
CA CYS A 316 -52.93 2.28 29.19
C CYS A 316 -53.38 1.85 30.57
N PHE A 317 -52.56 1.03 31.22
CA PHE A 317 -52.78 0.56 32.59
C PHE A 317 -51.47 0.63 33.37
N ASN A 318 -51.54 0.72 34.70
CA ASN A 318 -50.37 0.76 35.58
C ASN A 318 -49.41 -0.40 35.27
N SER A 319 -48.12 -0.13 35.09
CA SER A 319 -47.09 -1.13 34.76
C SER A 319 -47.10 -2.35 35.69
N GLN A 320 -47.54 -2.18 36.95
CA GLN A 320 -47.66 -3.25 37.94
C GLN A 320 -48.84 -4.23 37.70
N THR A 321 -49.74 -3.96 36.74
CA THR A 321 -50.88 -4.83 36.38
C THR A 321 -50.61 -5.73 35.17
N TRP A 322 -49.44 -5.58 34.54
CA TRP A 322 -49.04 -6.38 33.39
C TRP A 322 -48.14 -7.54 33.80
N GLN A 323 -48.38 -8.70 33.20
CA GLN A 323 -47.60 -9.91 33.38
C GLN A 323 -47.26 -10.53 32.01
N GLU A 324 -46.12 -11.21 31.92
CA GLU A 324 -45.78 -12.00 30.73
C GLU A 324 -46.64 -13.26 30.66
N SER A 325 -47.15 -13.56 29.47
CA SER A 325 -47.97 -14.73 29.16
C SER A 325 -47.62 -15.27 27.77
N ILE A 326 -48.33 -16.32 27.35
CA ILE A 326 -48.19 -16.95 26.03
C ILE A 326 -49.52 -16.79 25.28
N CYS A 327 -49.43 -16.31 24.04
CA CYS A 327 -50.57 -16.09 23.15
C CYS A 327 -50.74 -17.26 22.16
N PRO A 328 -51.96 -17.84 22.04
CA PRO A 328 -52.22 -18.92 21.08
C PRO A 328 -52.31 -18.47 19.61
N GLU A 329 -52.63 -17.19 19.36
CA GLU A 329 -52.95 -16.65 18.03
C GLU A 329 -52.78 -15.11 18.02
N CYS A 330 -52.00 -14.58 17.07
CA CYS A 330 -51.68 -13.15 16.96
C CYS A 330 -51.99 -12.64 15.53
N ASN A 331 -52.49 -11.42 15.40
CA ASN A 331 -52.77 -10.83 14.08
C ASN A 331 -51.61 -9.97 13.53
N ASP A 332 -51.67 -9.67 12.22
CA ASP A 332 -50.70 -8.83 11.48
C ASP A 332 -50.55 -7.40 12.00
N MET A 333 -51.36 -7.01 13.00
CA MET A 333 -51.36 -5.68 13.61
C MET A 333 -50.77 -5.67 15.04
N GLY A 334 -50.42 -6.84 15.61
CA GLY A 334 -49.77 -6.97 16.92
C GLY A 334 -50.67 -7.28 18.12
N TYR A 335 -51.97 -7.55 17.89
CA TYR A 335 -52.93 -7.92 18.93
C TYR A 335 -52.95 -9.43 19.22
N CYS A 336 -53.11 -9.76 20.50
CA CYS A 336 -53.38 -11.11 20.99
C CYS A 336 -54.82 -11.19 21.54
N ASN A 337 -55.63 -12.13 21.04
CA ASN A 337 -57.03 -12.29 21.43
C ASN A 337 -57.23 -13.44 22.43
N ILE A 338 -57.74 -13.09 23.61
CA ILE A 338 -58.18 -14.01 24.69
C ILE A 338 -59.55 -13.45 25.16
N PRO A 339 -60.65 -14.24 25.27
CA PRO A 339 -60.66 -15.67 25.64
C PRO A 339 -61.54 -16.56 24.73
N ASN A 340 -61.20 -16.78 23.46
CA ASN A 340 -61.89 -17.81 22.65
C ASN A 340 -61.10 -18.32 21.41
N SER A 341 -59.81 -18.63 21.56
CA SER A 341 -58.93 -19.11 20.47
C SER A 341 -58.52 -20.57 20.65
N THR A 342 -58.37 -21.28 19.53
CA THR A 342 -57.97 -22.71 19.47
C THR A 342 -56.58 -22.89 18.83
N GLY A 343 -55.77 -21.83 18.83
CA GLY A 343 -54.41 -21.84 18.28
C GLY A 343 -53.43 -22.69 19.10
N VAL A 344 -52.29 -23.02 18.48
CA VAL A 344 -51.28 -23.95 19.04
C VAL A 344 -49.91 -23.26 19.21
N ASP A 345 -49.79 -22.00 18.79
CA ASP A 345 -48.52 -21.27 18.83
C ASP A 345 -48.16 -20.80 20.25
N GLN A 346 -46.86 -20.63 20.49
CA GLN A 346 -46.33 -20.20 21.79
C GLN A 346 -45.68 -18.81 21.69
N ILE A 347 -46.47 -17.81 21.29
CA ILE A 347 -45.98 -16.45 21.07
C ILE A 347 -45.91 -15.69 22.41
N PRO A 348 -44.75 -15.18 22.85
CA PRO A 348 -44.67 -14.43 24.11
C PRO A 348 -45.41 -13.09 24.01
N CYS A 349 -46.24 -12.77 25.00
CA CYS A 349 -47.04 -11.56 25.04
C CYS A 349 -47.03 -10.88 26.42
N MET A 350 -47.24 -9.56 26.43
CA MET A 350 -47.51 -8.76 27.63
C MET A 350 -49.03 -8.67 27.81
N CYS A 351 -49.57 -9.10 28.95
CA CYS A 351 -51.01 -9.11 29.22
C CYS A 351 -51.36 -8.32 30.50
N ASN A 352 -52.44 -7.54 30.48
CA ASN A 352 -53.08 -7.02 31.69
C ASN A 352 -54.09 -8.05 32.21
N MET A 353 -53.83 -8.61 33.39
CA MET A 353 -54.66 -9.66 34.00
C MET A 353 -56.06 -9.17 34.41
N ASN A 354 -56.26 -7.87 34.61
CA ASN A 354 -57.56 -7.31 35.04
C ASN A 354 -58.55 -7.14 33.87
N THR A 355 -58.06 -7.01 32.64
CA THR A 355 -58.89 -6.71 31.45
C THR A 355 -58.77 -7.74 30.32
N GLY A 356 -57.93 -8.76 30.49
CA GLY A 356 -57.67 -9.80 29.46
C GLY A 356 -56.91 -9.28 28.23
N TYR A 357 -56.43 -8.03 28.27
CA TYR A 357 -55.86 -7.33 27.12
C TYR A 357 -54.37 -7.67 26.93
N CYS A 358 -54.01 -8.21 25.76
CA CYS A 358 -52.68 -8.73 25.48
C CYS A 358 -52.05 -8.16 24.20
N LEU A 359 -50.74 -7.89 24.24
CA LEU A 359 -49.93 -7.35 23.14
C LEU A 359 -48.67 -8.20 22.92
N LEU A 360 -48.20 -8.30 21.68
CA LEU A 360 -46.95 -9.01 21.33
C LEU A 360 -45.75 -8.49 22.14
N LYS A 361 -44.94 -9.38 22.73
CA LYS A 361 -43.78 -8.98 23.54
C LYS A 361 -42.60 -8.53 22.65
N PRO A 362 -42.13 -7.27 22.75
CA PRO A 362 -40.94 -6.81 22.04
C PRO A 362 -39.65 -7.31 22.71
N ALA A 363 -38.56 -7.37 21.95
CA ALA A 363 -37.24 -7.76 22.47
C ALA A 363 -36.74 -6.88 23.62
N SER A 364 -37.17 -5.62 23.68
CA SER A 364 -37.13 -4.77 24.87
C SER A 364 -38.33 -3.84 24.90
N LEU A 365 -38.85 -3.53 26.10
CA LEU A 365 -40.01 -2.65 26.25
C LEU A 365 -39.58 -1.19 25.96
N LYS A 366 -40.07 -0.62 24.87
CA LYS A 366 -39.73 0.75 24.46
C LYS A 366 -40.37 1.77 25.41
N HIS A 367 -39.67 2.86 25.71
CA HIS A 367 -40.21 3.95 26.52
C HIS A 367 -40.64 5.14 25.65
N VAL A 368 -41.88 5.62 25.81
CA VAL A 368 -42.49 6.72 25.04
C VAL A 368 -41.59 7.96 24.98
N TRP A 369 -40.98 8.33 26.10
CA TRP A 369 -40.13 9.51 26.18
C TRP A 369 -38.76 9.36 25.50
N HIS A 370 -38.34 8.14 25.12
CA HIS A 370 -37.14 7.93 24.29
C HIS A 370 -37.42 8.20 22.81
N PHE A 371 -38.57 7.75 22.26
CA PHE A 371 -38.85 7.85 20.82
C PHE A 371 -39.86 8.93 20.40
N LEU A 372 -40.65 9.48 21.34
CA LEU A 372 -41.49 10.68 21.13
C LEU A 372 -41.03 11.91 21.93
N GLY A 373 -40.22 11.72 22.97
CA GLY A 373 -39.67 12.82 23.75
C GLY A 373 -38.50 13.52 23.05
N LYS A 374 -38.18 14.72 23.55
CA LYS A 374 -36.94 15.47 23.22
C LYS A 374 -36.12 15.71 24.50
N THR A 375 -36.19 14.77 25.44
CA THR A 375 -35.96 15.01 26.87
C THR A 375 -35.32 13.80 27.52
N ILE A 376 -34.15 14.00 28.12
CA ILE A 376 -33.38 12.99 28.84
C ILE A 376 -33.99 12.76 30.23
N PRO A 377 -33.92 11.53 30.79
CA PRO A 377 -34.28 11.28 32.18
C PRO A 377 -33.54 12.20 33.16
N LYS A 378 -34.27 12.82 34.10
CA LYS A 378 -33.69 13.76 35.07
C LYS A 378 -32.66 13.04 35.97
N ALA A 379 -31.66 13.78 36.43
CA ALA A 379 -30.75 13.34 37.49
C ALA A 379 -31.54 12.82 38.71
N GLY A 380 -31.22 11.60 39.15
CA GLY A 380 -31.91 10.91 40.24
C GLY A 380 -33.10 10.02 39.83
N SER A 381 -33.52 10.01 38.56
CA SER A 381 -34.50 9.01 38.06
C SER A 381 -33.82 7.65 37.81
N PRO A 382 -34.46 6.50 38.10
CA PRO A 382 -33.85 5.18 37.88
C PRO A 382 -33.51 4.94 36.40
N PHE A 383 -34.41 5.37 35.51
CA PHE A 383 -34.28 5.23 34.06
C PHE A 383 -33.08 5.99 33.46
N LEU A 384 -32.44 6.91 34.19
CA LEU A 384 -31.21 7.55 33.74
C LEU A 384 -30.03 6.56 33.69
N LYS A 385 -29.96 5.60 34.63
CA LYS A 385 -28.91 4.58 34.61
C LYS A 385 -29.06 3.72 33.37
N ASP A 386 -30.25 3.17 33.14
CA ASP A 386 -30.56 2.30 32.00
C ASP A 386 -30.31 3.01 30.65
N TYR A 387 -30.63 4.31 30.56
CA TYR A 387 -30.36 5.13 29.38
C TYR A 387 -28.86 5.28 29.09
N LEU A 388 -28.05 5.58 30.11
CA LEU A 388 -26.59 5.69 29.99
C LEU A 388 -25.95 4.31 29.72
N GLU A 389 -26.46 3.25 30.33
CA GLU A 389 -26.02 1.87 30.14
C GLU A 389 -26.36 1.35 28.74
N LYS A 390 -27.48 1.79 28.13
CA LYS A 390 -27.76 1.56 26.71
C LYS A 390 -26.80 2.33 25.78
N LEU A 391 -26.54 3.61 26.04
CA LEU A 391 -25.58 4.39 25.22
C LEU A 391 -24.17 3.78 25.28
N ARG A 392 -23.73 3.37 26.48
CA ARG A 392 -22.47 2.64 26.71
C ARG A 392 -22.40 1.33 25.91
N SER A 393 -23.40 0.45 26.06
CA SER A 393 -23.43 -0.84 25.35
C SER A 393 -23.62 -0.71 23.83
N SER A 394 -24.13 0.42 23.36
CA SER A 394 -24.19 0.79 21.93
C SER A 394 -22.85 1.29 21.36
N GLY A 395 -21.79 1.40 22.17
CA GLY A 395 -20.46 1.83 21.73
C GLY A 395 -20.17 3.33 21.86
N TYR A 396 -21.06 4.12 22.49
CA TYR A 396 -20.88 5.57 22.68
C TYR A 396 -20.26 5.93 24.05
N GLU A 397 -19.56 5.00 24.70
CA GLU A 397 -18.99 5.23 26.03
C GLU A 397 -17.97 6.38 26.03
N ASN A 398 -18.24 7.39 26.86
CA ASN A 398 -17.49 8.66 26.98
C ASN A 398 -17.47 9.57 25.73
N VAL A 399 -18.33 9.35 24.73
CA VAL A 399 -18.40 10.21 23.54
C VAL A 399 -19.48 11.28 23.71
N THR A 400 -19.08 12.53 23.98
CA THR A 400 -19.99 13.69 24.16
C THR A 400 -20.13 14.59 22.94
N ASP A 401 -19.23 14.50 21.96
CA ASP A 401 -19.23 15.32 20.74
C ASP A 401 -20.04 14.68 19.60
N GLN A 402 -20.85 15.49 18.90
CA GLN A 402 -21.66 15.03 17.77
C GLN A 402 -20.80 14.50 16.61
N VAL A 403 -19.65 15.10 16.29
CA VAL A 403 -18.83 14.64 15.16
C VAL A 403 -18.30 13.25 15.44
N THR A 404 -17.74 13.02 16.62
CA THR A 404 -17.22 11.72 17.07
C THR A 404 -18.33 10.67 17.16
N ILE A 405 -19.52 11.01 17.68
CA ILE A 405 -20.71 10.13 17.65
C ILE A 405 -21.08 9.76 16.21
N THR A 406 -20.99 10.70 15.27
CA THR A 406 -21.28 10.48 13.85
C THR A 406 -20.26 9.52 13.22
N THR A 407 -18.96 9.72 13.46
CA THR A 407 -17.89 8.84 13.01
C THR A 407 -18.05 7.41 13.54
N VAL A 408 -18.28 7.23 14.84
CA VAL A 408 -18.49 5.90 15.45
C VAL A 408 -19.71 5.21 14.85
N THR A 409 -20.82 5.93 14.66
CA THR A 409 -22.03 5.38 14.03
C THR A 409 -21.78 5.01 12.58
N LYS A 410 -21.05 5.83 11.82
CA LYS A 410 -20.70 5.60 10.42
C LYS A 410 -19.88 4.31 10.26
N GLU A 411 -18.85 4.11 11.08
CA GLU A 411 -18.08 2.85 11.09
C GLU A 411 -18.94 1.63 11.48
N LEU A 412 -19.82 1.75 12.49
CA LEU A 412 -20.75 0.67 12.86
C LEU A 412 -21.72 0.31 11.72
N LEU A 413 -22.26 1.32 11.01
CA LEU A 413 -23.14 1.12 9.86
C LEU A 413 -22.41 0.49 8.68
N ILE A 414 -21.18 0.93 8.38
CA ILE A 414 -20.32 0.31 7.34
C ILE A 414 -20.04 -1.16 7.70
N MET A 415 -19.74 -1.44 8.97
CA MET A 415 -19.46 -2.79 9.46
C MET A 415 -20.70 -3.70 9.38
N GLN A 416 -21.88 -3.23 9.79
CA GLN A 416 -23.14 -3.97 9.65
C GLN A 416 -23.48 -4.24 8.18
N MET A 417 -23.41 -3.20 7.33
CA MET A 417 -23.71 -3.32 5.90
C MET A 417 -22.67 -4.15 5.14
N ALA A 418 -21.43 -4.26 5.63
CA ALA A 418 -20.44 -5.15 5.05
C ALA A 418 -20.85 -6.62 5.13
N SER A 419 -21.49 -7.03 6.25
CA SER A 419 -21.97 -8.40 6.49
C SER A 419 -23.22 -8.76 5.68
N VAL A 420 -24.00 -7.77 5.25
CA VAL A 420 -25.15 -7.97 4.35
C VAL A 420 -24.66 -8.46 2.98
N GLU A 421 -25.33 -9.47 2.41
CA GLU A 421 -25.01 -10.03 1.09
C GLU A 421 -24.95 -8.95 0.00
N GLU A 422 -23.97 -9.03 -0.90
CA GLU A 422 -23.71 -8.00 -1.91
C GLU A 422 -24.94 -7.67 -2.78
N GLY A 423 -25.74 -8.68 -3.15
CA GLY A 423 -26.97 -8.47 -3.93
C GLY A 423 -28.06 -7.71 -3.16
N HIS A 424 -28.27 -8.04 -1.88
CA HIS A 424 -29.22 -7.33 -1.01
C HIS A 424 -28.72 -5.90 -0.71
N ARG A 425 -27.42 -5.74 -0.44
CA ARG A 425 -26.77 -4.43 -0.24
C ARG A 425 -26.92 -3.53 -1.47
N ALA A 426 -26.79 -4.08 -2.67
CA ALA A 426 -26.96 -3.34 -3.92
C ALA A 426 -28.40 -2.81 -4.11
N ALA A 427 -29.41 -3.57 -3.69
CA ALA A 427 -30.82 -3.19 -3.78
C ALA A 427 -31.21 -2.06 -2.81
N LEU A 428 -30.50 -1.90 -1.69
CA LEU A 428 -30.72 -0.82 -0.70
C LEU A 428 -30.03 0.50 -1.07
N SER A 429 -29.23 0.50 -2.13
CA SER A 429 -28.46 1.65 -2.64
C SER A 429 -29.11 2.24 -3.91
N TYR A 430 -28.46 3.21 -4.54
CA TYR A 430 -29.01 3.95 -5.68
C TYR A 430 -28.86 3.19 -7.00
N GLY A 431 -29.88 3.26 -7.86
CA GLY A 431 -29.87 2.66 -9.19
C GLY A 431 -29.00 3.42 -10.19
N LYS A 432 -28.53 2.75 -11.25
CA LYS A 432 -27.62 3.36 -12.25
C LYS A 432 -28.25 4.58 -12.94
N GLU A 433 -29.47 4.44 -13.43
CA GLU A 433 -30.24 5.46 -14.16
C GLU A 433 -31.04 6.38 -13.21
N GLU A 434 -31.03 6.07 -11.91
CA GLU A 434 -31.45 6.98 -10.84
C GLU A 434 -30.34 7.99 -10.54
N PHE A 435 -29.10 7.51 -10.40
CA PHE A 435 -27.92 8.30 -10.05
C PHE A 435 -27.28 9.03 -11.24
N ILE A 436 -27.13 8.38 -12.39
CA ILE A 436 -26.55 8.97 -13.61
C ILE A 436 -27.70 9.40 -14.52
N LYS A 437 -27.91 10.71 -14.69
CA LYS A 437 -29.01 11.27 -15.51
C LYS A 437 -28.58 11.65 -16.92
N MET A 438 -27.37 12.19 -17.07
CA MET A 438 -26.81 12.55 -18.37
C MET A 438 -25.33 12.15 -18.42
N CYS A 439 -24.86 11.70 -19.59
CA CYS A 439 -23.44 11.42 -19.82
C CYS A 439 -23.08 11.72 -21.28
N SER A 440 -21.93 12.36 -21.48
CA SER A 440 -21.30 12.60 -22.78
C SER A 440 -19.79 12.32 -22.69
N PHE A 441 -19.22 11.73 -23.74
CA PHE A 441 -17.78 11.48 -23.87
C PHE A 441 -17.33 11.84 -25.29
N ASN A 442 -16.27 12.63 -25.44
CA ASN A 442 -15.89 13.25 -26.72
C ASN A 442 -17.08 13.97 -27.42
N GLY A 443 -17.92 14.66 -26.65
CA GLY A 443 -19.12 15.35 -27.16
C GLY A 443 -20.26 14.44 -27.61
N LYS A 444 -20.16 13.12 -27.46
CA LYS A 444 -21.21 12.15 -27.84
C LYS A 444 -21.86 11.53 -26.61
N GLN A 445 -23.19 11.40 -26.62
CA GLN A 445 -23.96 10.79 -25.54
C GLN A 445 -23.48 9.35 -25.23
N CYS A 446 -23.34 9.02 -23.95
CA CYS A 446 -22.96 7.68 -23.49
C CYS A 446 -24.17 6.74 -23.46
N ASP A 447 -23.92 5.43 -23.60
CA ASP A 447 -24.89 4.40 -23.24
C ASP A 447 -24.74 4.12 -21.73
N ILE A 448 -25.58 4.73 -20.89
CA ILE A 448 -25.46 4.63 -19.42
C ILE A 448 -25.52 3.15 -18.98
N SER A 449 -26.43 2.38 -19.54
CA SER A 449 -26.67 0.99 -19.19
C SER A 449 -25.46 0.10 -19.52
N ARG A 450 -24.72 0.37 -20.62
CA ARG A 450 -23.57 -0.42 -21.10
C ARG A 450 -22.18 0.11 -20.72
N ASP A 451 -21.94 1.42 -20.83
CA ASP A 451 -20.60 2.04 -20.67
C ASP A 451 -20.10 2.06 -19.21
N PHE A 452 -21.01 1.90 -18.24
CA PHE A 452 -20.73 1.86 -16.80
C PHE A 452 -20.95 0.47 -16.21
N LYS A 453 -19.92 -0.11 -15.59
CA LYS A 453 -20.03 -1.34 -14.80
C LYS A 453 -20.40 -1.01 -13.34
N PRO A 454 -21.39 -1.68 -12.72
CA PRO A 454 -21.67 -1.52 -11.30
C PRO A 454 -20.56 -2.13 -10.42
N LEU A 455 -20.37 -1.54 -9.25
CA LEU A 455 -19.42 -1.94 -8.24
C LEU A 455 -20.06 -1.70 -6.87
N VAL A 456 -20.26 -2.74 -6.06
CA VAL A 456 -20.81 -2.59 -4.72
C VAL A 456 -19.66 -2.43 -3.73
N ASP A 457 -19.61 -1.27 -3.07
CA ASP A 457 -18.64 -0.92 -2.05
C ASP A 457 -19.32 -0.93 -0.66
N PRO A 458 -18.72 -1.51 0.40
CA PRO A 458 -19.32 -1.52 1.73
C PRO A 458 -19.50 -0.12 2.35
N SER A 459 -18.65 0.84 1.98
CA SER A 459 -18.62 2.20 2.54
C SER A 459 -19.40 3.20 1.70
N PHE A 460 -19.47 3.02 0.39
CA PHE A 460 -20.11 3.94 -0.57
C PHE A 460 -21.33 3.36 -1.33
N GLY A 461 -21.71 2.10 -1.07
CA GLY A 461 -22.85 1.47 -1.72
C GLY A 461 -22.61 1.22 -3.21
N ASN A 462 -23.58 1.54 -4.07
CA ASN A 462 -23.46 1.37 -5.51
C ASN A 462 -22.57 2.47 -6.12
N CYS A 463 -21.36 2.08 -6.50
CA CYS A 463 -20.46 2.81 -7.38
C CYS A 463 -20.62 2.34 -8.84
N PHE A 464 -20.22 3.18 -9.80
CA PHE A 464 -20.30 2.88 -11.23
C PHE A 464 -19.01 3.29 -11.96
N THR A 465 -18.35 2.32 -12.61
CA THR A 465 -17.07 2.51 -13.31
C THR A 465 -17.29 2.67 -14.83
N PHE A 466 -17.06 3.88 -15.35
CA PHE A 466 -16.95 4.16 -16.77
C PHE A 466 -15.64 3.59 -17.35
N ASN A 467 -15.65 3.18 -18.63
CA ASN A 467 -14.46 2.74 -19.38
C ASN A 467 -13.76 1.48 -18.78
N TRP A 468 -14.52 0.71 -18.01
CA TRP A 468 -14.12 -0.51 -17.30
C TRP A 468 -13.59 -1.65 -18.20
N ASN A 469 -13.95 -1.66 -19.48
CA ASN A 469 -13.61 -2.74 -20.40
C ASN A 469 -12.15 -2.65 -20.86
N ARG A 470 -11.30 -3.52 -20.29
CA ARG A 470 -9.87 -3.64 -20.57
C ARG A 470 -9.52 -4.01 -22.02
N LYS A 471 -10.46 -4.57 -22.79
CA LYS A 471 -10.23 -4.91 -24.21
C LYS A 471 -10.49 -3.73 -25.15
N SER A 472 -11.20 -2.71 -24.71
CA SER A 472 -11.54 -1.53 -25.53
C SER A 472 -10.75 -0.31 -25.06
N ASN A 473 -9.95 0.27 -25.94
CA ASN A 473 -9.31 1.56 -25.67
C ASN A 473 -10.23 2.71 -26.08
N LYS A 474 -10.41 3.66 -25.15
CA LYS A 474 -11.06 4.95 -25.36
C LYS A 474 -9.99 6.02 -25.14
N THR A 475 -9.94 7.03 -25.99
CA THR A 475 -9.02 8.18 -25.93
C THR A 475 -9.82 9.47 -26.04
N SER A 476 -9.30 10.58 -25.53
CA SER A 476 -9.86 11.91 -25.79
C SER A 476 -9.36 12.43 -27.13
N SER A 477 -10.24 13.04 -27.94
CA SER A 477 -9.89 13.53 -29.29
C SER A 477 -9.07 14.82 -29.28
N ARG A 478 -9.19 15.60 -28.19
CA ARG A 478 -8.46 16.85 -27.88
C ARG A 478 -8.38 16.98 -26.36
N ALA A 479 -7.60 17.94 -25.86
CA ALA A 479 -7.66 18.37 -24.47
C ALA A 479 -8.94 19.18 -24.17
N GLY A 480 -9.26 19.35 -22.88
CA GLY A 480 -10.35 20.22 -22.40
C GLY A 480 -11.73 19.56 -22.22
N PRO A 481 -12.66 20.20 -21.46
CA PRO A 481 -13.89 19.57 -20.95
C PRO A 481 -14.78 18.89 -22.01
N ASN A 482 -14.99 19.55 -23.15
CA ASN A 482 -15.84 19.03 -24.24
C ASN A 482 -15.34 17.72 -24.86
N HIS A 483 -14.05 17.39 -24.68
CA HIS A 483 -13.40 16.18 -25.18
C HIS A 483 -13.05 15.18 -24.07
N GLY A 484 -13.44 15.47 -22.83
CA GLY A 484 -13.39 14.55 -21.70
C GLY A 484 -14.66 13.71 -21.54
N LEU A 485 -14.88 13.28 -20.31
CA LEU A 485 -16.12 12.69 -19.80
C LEU A 485 -16.90 13.75 -19.03
N ARG A 486 -18.17 13.98 -19.42
CA ARG A 486 -19.06 14.99 -18.84
C ARG A 486 -20.36 14.33 -18.41
N MET A 487 -20.76 14.41 -17.14
CA MET A 487 -21.97 13.74 -16.64
C MET A 487 -22.73 14.55 -15.59
N MET A 488 -24.05 14.47 -15.60
CA MET A 488 -24.91 15.01 -14.54
C MET A 488 -25.31 13.86 -13.61
N LEU A 489 -24.96 14.00 -12.34
CA LEU A 489 -25.21 13.03 -11.28
C LEU A 489 -26.26 13.59 -10.33
N TYR A 490 -27.29 12.78 -10.06
CA TYR A 490 -28.41 13.15 -9.20
C TYR A 490 -28.37 12.36 -7.90
N VAL A 491 -28.33 13.08 -6.78
CA VAL A 491 -28.31 12.54 -5.42
C VAL A 491 -29.53 13.06 -4.67
N ASN A 492 -30.51 12.20 -4.39
CA ASN A 492 -31.70 12.61 -3.65
C ASN A 492 -31.33 12.91 -2.18
N VAL A 493 -31.19 14.19 -1.84
CA VAL A 493 -30.76 14.64 -0.50
C VAL A 493 -31.81 14.31 0.57
N THR A 494 -33.10 14.18 0.20
CA THR A 494 -34.13 13.81 1.19
C THR A 494 -33.96 12.38 1.71
N ASP A 495 -33.32 11.51 0.93
CA ASP A 495 -33.00 10.12 1.27
C ASP A 495 -31.66 9.94 2.00
N TYR A 496 -30.94 11.02 2.29
CA TYR A 496 -29.64 10.92 2.98
C TYR A 496 -29.80 10.40 4.41
N LEU A 497 -28.89 9.50 4.80
CA LEU A 497 -28.71 9.07 6.18
C LEU A 497 -28.30 10.26 7.06
N PRO A 498 -28.74 10.32 8.32
CA PRO A 498 -28.42 11.42 9.23
C PRO A 498 -26.95 11.39 9.72
N THR A 499 -26.18 10.40 9.27
CA THR A 499 -24.73 10.24 9.45
C THR A 499 -23.92 10.67 8.22
N THR A 500 -24.56 11.08 7.11
CA THR A 500 -23.89 11.51 5.89
C THR A 500 -23.57 13.00 5.98
N GLU A 501 -22.28 13.33 6.08
CA GLU A 501 -21.80 14.66 6.48
C GLU A 501 -21.86 15.73 5.38
N ALA A 502 -21.89 15.33 4.09
CA ALA A 502 -21.84 16.24 2.95
C ALA A 502 -22.67 15.73 1.76
N THR A 503 -23.30 16.65 1.02
CA THR A 503 -24.03 16.38 -0.23
C THR A 503 -23.11 16.39 -1.45
N GLY A 504 -23.41 15.56 -2.44
CA GLY A 504 -22.56 15.38 -3.63
C GLY A 504 -22.07 13.94 -3.81
N VAL A 505 -20.98 13.79 -4.55
CA VAL A 505 -20.49 12.51 -5.09
C VAL A 505 -19.01 12.28 -4.83
N ARG A 506 -18.61 11.00 -4.77
CA ARG A 506 -17.23 10.52 -4.65
C ARG A 506 -16.73 10.03 -6.00
N ILE A 507 -15.50 10.39 -6.39
CA ILE A 507 -14.95 10.14 -7.73
C ILE A 507 -13.54 9.55 -7.59
N VAL A 508 -13.26 8.42 -8.24
CA VAL A 508 -11.93 7.79 -8.29
C VAL A 508 -11.45 7.73 -9.74
N ILE A 509 -10.23 8.19 -9.99
CA ILE A 509 -9.56 8.19 -11.30
C ILE A 509 -8.44 7.16 -11.23
N HIS A 510 -8.48 6.12 -12.06
CA HIS A 510 -7.57 4.97 -11.95
C HIS A 510 -7.31 4.26 -13.28
N GLY A 511 -6.24 3.47 -13.34
CA GLY A 511 -5.93 2.62 -14.49
C GLY A 511 -6.95 1.48 -14.64
N LYS A 512 -7.08 0.97 -15.87
CA LYS A 512 -8.11 -0.03 -16.25
C LYS A 512 -7.97 -1.39 -15.57
N LYS A 513 -6.79 -1.67 -15.00
CA LYS A 513 -6.48 -2.91 -14.29
C LYS A 513 -6.51 -2.75 -12.78
N ASP A 514 -6.56 -1.52 -12.28
CA ASP A 514 -6.50 -1.20 -10.86
C ASP A 514 -7.87 -1.34 -10.21
N ARG A 515 -7.87 -1.69 -8.92
CA ARG A 515 -9.06 -1.66 -8.07
C ARG A 515 -9.29 -0.21 -7.61
N PRO A 516 -10.46 0.40 -7.87
CA PRO A 516 -10.79 1.68 -7.25
C PRO A 516 -10.99 1.51 -5.74
N PHE A 517 -10.49 2.49 -4.97
CA PHE A 517 -10.63 2.61 -3.53
C PHE A 517 -11.20 4.01 -3.20
N PRO A 518 -12.54 4.19 -3.13
CA PRO A 518 -13.17 5.50 -3.00
C PRO A 518 -12.98 6.16 -1.63
N ASP A 519 -12.65 5.36 -0.61
CA ASP A 519 -12.15 5.80 0.68
C ASP A 519 -10.79 6.50 0.52
N THR A 520 -9.74 5.76 0.11
CA THR A 520 -8.34 6.24 0.11
C THR A 520 -8.02 7.22 -1.02
N PHE A 521 -8.50 6.98 -2.24
CA PHE A 521 -8.11 7.72 -3.46
C PHE A 521 -9.27 8.50 -4.11
N GLY A 522 -10.35 8.73 -3.37
CA GLY A 522 -11.48 9.51 -3.85
C GLY A 522 -11.27 11.02 -3.77
N TYR A 523 -11.72 11.71 -4.82
CA TYR A 523 -12.08 13.13 -4.79
C TYR A 523 -13.58 13.28 -4.48
N SER A 524 -13.99 14.46 -4.01
CA SER A 524 -15.41 14.76 -3.76
C SER A 524 -15.86 15.96 -4.61
N ALA A 525 -17.04 15.88 -5.22
CA ALA A 525 -17.67 16.98 -5.94
C ALA A 525 -19.04 17.30 -5.30
N PRO A 526 -19.31 18.55 -4.90
CA PRO A 526 -20.56 18.94 -4.23
C PRO A 526 -21.74 19.01 -5.21
N THR A 527 -22.97 19.01 -4.68
CA THR A 527 -24.14 19.47 -5.43
C THR A 527 -24.10 20.99 -5.67
N GLY A 528 -24.82 21.48 -6.68
CA GLY A 528 -24.92 22.91 -6.97
C GLY A 528 -23.73 23.51 -7.73
N ALA A 529 -22.87 22.66 -8.30
CA ALA A 529 -21.67 23.07 -9.02
C ALA A 529 -21.43 22.25 -10.30
N VAL A 530 -20.76 22.87 -11.28
CA VAL A 530 -19.89 22.15 -12.23
C VAL A 530 -18.54 21.98 -11.57
N SER A 531 -18.15 20.73 -11.29
CA SER A 531 -16.80 20.37 -10.85
C SER A 531 -15.98 19.87 -12.03
N SER A 532 -14.94 20.62 -12.38
CA SER A 532 -14.04 20.37 -13.50
C SER A 532 -12.70 19.83 -12.96
N PHE A 533 -12.37 18.59 -13.35
CA PHE A 533 -11.15 17.87 -12.97
C PHE A 533 -10.23 17.74 -14.18
N GLY A 534 -9.16 18.52 -14.20
CA GLY A 534 -8.10 18.40 -15.19
C GLY A 534 -7.16 17.25 -14.82
N ILE A 535 -6.94 16.30 -15.72
CA ILE A 535 -6.04 15.16 -15.48
C ILE A 535 -4.78 15.21 -16.36
N SER A 536 -3.69 14.68 -15.82
CA SER A 536 -2.42 14.44 -16.49
C SER A 536 -1.89 13.04 -16.12
N LEU A 537 -1.38 12.29 -17.10
CA LEU A 537 -0.86 10.93 -16.91
C LEU A 537 0.66 10.94 -16.74
N ARG A 538 1.14 10.20 -15.74
CA ARG A 538 2.54 9.88 -15.50
C ARG A 538 2.71 8.36 -15.45
N GLN A 539 3.51 7.78 -16.33
CA GLN A 539 3.89 6.36 -16.26
C GLN A 539 5.25 6.21 -15.58
N VAL A 540 5.31 5.48 -14.46
CA VAL A 540 6.52 5.29 -13.67
C VAL A 540 7.09 3.90 -13.90
N ASN A 541 8.28 3.84 -14.47
CA ASN A 541 9.03 2.62 -14.76
C ASN A 541 10.27 2.56 -13.86
N ARG A 542 10.24 1.69 -12.85
CA ARG A 542 11.31 1.49 -11.86
C ARG A 542 12.16 0.28 -12.23
N ILE A 543 13.46 0.34 -11.94
CA ILE A 543 14.35 -0.80 -12.17
C ILE A 543 14.28 -1.82 -11.03
N HIS A 544 14.32 -3.11 -11.38
CA HIS A 544 14.31 -4.20 -10.41
C HIS A 544 15.74 -4.48 -9.92
N ILE A 545 16.07 -3.94 -8.74
CA ILE A 545 17.40 -4.08 -8.11
C ILE A 545 17.36 -5.25 -7.11
N PRO A 546 18.32 -6.19 -7.08
CA PRO A 546 18.30 -7.33 -6.15
C PRO A 546 18.31 -6.95 -4.65
N GLU A 547 18.85 -5.79 -4.31
CA GLU A 547 18.95 -5.29 -2.92
C GLU A 547 17.65 -4.62 -2.43
N ASP A 548 16.93 -3.94 -3.33
CA ASP A 548 15.62 -3.36 -3.07
C ASP A 548 14.68 -3.52 -4.28
N PRO A 549 14.14 -4.73 -4.53
CA PRO A 549 13.34 -5.01 -5.71
C PRO A 549 11.97 -4.31 -5.67
N CYS A 550 11.61 -3.58 -6.72
CA CYS A 550 10.21 -3.22 -6.98
C CYS A 550 9.36 -4.49 -7.23
N TYR A 551 8.05 -4.40 -7.00
CA TYR A 551 7.17 -5.55 -7.24
C TYR A 551 6.97 -5.78 -8.75
N ASP A 552 7.42 -6.92 -9.27
CA ASP A 552 7.16 -7.35 -10.65
C ASP A 552 6.12 -8.48 -10.67
N SER A 553 5.04 -8.25 -11.41
CA SER A 553 3.96 -9.21 -11.63
C SER A 553 4.39 -10.44 -12.43
N GLN A 554 5.50 -10.37 -13.19
CA GLN A 554 6.05 -11.49 -13.94
C GLN A 554 6.77 -12.52 -13.04
N PHE A 555 7.37 -12.07 -11.95
CA PHE A 555 8.14 -12.93 -11.03
C PHE A 555 7.37 -13.34 -9.77
N SER A 556 6.36 -12.57 -9.36
CA SER A 556 5.60 -12.81 -8.14
C SER A 556 4.15 -13.21 -8.44
N ALA A 557 3.93 -14.51 -8.69
CA ALA A 557 2.62 -15.04 -9.03
C ALA A 557 1.52 -14.66 -8.01
N THR A 558 0.43 -14.08 -8.51
CA THR A 558 -0.67 -13.43 -7.77
C THR A 558 -1.61 -14.38 -7.00
N LYS A 559 -1.07 -15.39 -6.32
CA LYS A 559 -1.85 -16.38 -5.54
C LYS A 559 -2.50 -15.85 -4.26
N ASN A 560 -2.08 -14.69 -3.76
CA ASN A 560 -2.45 -14.19 -2.43
C ASN A 560 -3.11 -12.79 -2.43
N ASN A 561 -3.68 -12.30 -3.54
CA ASN A 561 -4.38 -11.00 -3.57
C ASN A 561 -5.89 -11.21 -3.35
N ILE A 562 -6.50 -10.50 -2.40
CA ILE A 562 -7.97 -10.57 -2.18
C ILE A 562 -8.77 -9.89 -3.30
N TYR A 563 -8.15 -8.98 -4.06
CA TYR A 563 -8.78 -8.31 -5.20
C TYR A 563 -8.56 -9.09 -6.50
N GLU A 564 -9.22 -10.24 -6.62
CA GLU A 564 -9.09 -11.11 -7.78
C GLU A 564 -9.32 -10.40 -9.12
N GLY A 565 -8.49 -10.74 -10.10
CA GLY A 565 -8.55 -10.16 -11.44
C GLY A 565 -8.13 -8.70 -11.53
N TYR A 566 -7.68 -8.05 -10.46
CA TYR A 566 -7.03 -6.73 -10.50
C TYR A 566 -5.51 -6.85 -10.38
N ASP A 567 -4.78 -5.92 -10.99
CA ASP A 567 -3.32 -5.86 -10.90
C ASP A 567 -2.89 -5.44 -9.48
N TYR A 568 -1.64 -5.74 -9.12
CA TYR A 568 -1.09 -5.45 -7.80
C TYR A 568 -0.99 -3.93 -7.57
N THR A 569 -1.49 -3.47 -6.41
CA THR A 569 -1.32 -2.10 -5.92
C THR A 569 -0.85 -2.12 -4.46
N PRO A 570 -0.10 -1.11 -3.98
CA PRO A 570 0.33 -1.04 -2.58
C PRO A 570 -0.83 -1.09 -1.58
N GLU A 571 -1.96 -0.42 -1.91
CA GLU A 571 -3.17 -0.40 -1.11
C GLU A 571 -3.88 -1.76 -1.07
N GLY A 572 -4.01 -2.42 -2.24
CA GLY A 572 -4.55 -3.78 -2.31
C GLY A 572 -3.70 -4.79 -1.52
N CYS A 573 -2.38 -4.62 -1.52
CA CYS A 573 -1.46 -5.36 -0.68
C CYS A 573 -1.65 -5.08 0.82
N TYR A 574 -1.82 -3.81 1.22
CA TYR A 574 -2.02 -3.46 2.63
C TYR A 574 -3.30 -4.07 3.20
N ARG A 575 -4.42 -3.94 2.46
CA ARG A 575 -5.71 -4.56 2.81
C ARG A 575 -5.65 -6.09 2.82
N THR A 576 -4.89 -6.70 1.91
CA THR A 576 -4.59 -8.14 1.89
C THR A 576 -3.85 -8.59 3.15
N LEU A 577 -2.79 -7.88 3.56
CA LEU A 577 -2.02 -8.22 4.76
C LEU A 577 -2.84 -8.01 6.04
N TYR A 578 -3.67 -6.96 6.09
CA TYR A 578 -4.64 -6.72 7.15
C TYR A 578 -5.62 -7.90 7.28
N GLN A 579 -6.33 -8.26 6.21
CA GLN A 579 -7.31 -9.35 6.20
C GLN A 579 -6.70 -10.67 6.67
N LYS A 580 -5.46 -10.97 6.26
CA LYS A 580 -4.73 -12.17 6.68
C LYS A 580 -4.39 -12.19 8.18
N GLU A 581 -4.09 -11.04 8.78
CA GLU A 581 -3.85 -10.94 10.21
C GLU A 581 -5.16 -11.01 11.03
N ILE A 582 -6.28 -10.45 10.54
CA ILE A 582 -7.60 -10.61 11.16
C ILE A 582 -8.02 -12.08 11.17
N GLN A 583 -8.01 -12.75 10.00
CA GLN A 583 -8.35 -14.17 9.85
C GLN A 583 -7.48 -15.07 10.75
N LYS A 584 -6.18 -14.77 10.87
CA LYS A 584 -5.26 -15.49 11.76
C LYS A 584 -5.53 -15.29 13.27
N LYS A 585 -6.13 -14.16 13.67
CA LYS A 585 -6.43 -13.84 15.08
C LYS A 585 -7.84 -14.24 15.50
N CYS A 586 -8.83 -14.01 14.64
CA CYS A 586 -10.25 -14.17 14.95
C CYS A 586 -10.88 -15.42 14.29
N GLY A 587 -10.18 -16.11 13.40
CA GLY A 587 -10.67 -17.30 12.68
C GLY A 587 -11.61 -17.00 11.51
N CYS A 588 -12.12 -15.78 11.40
CA CYS A 588 -13.05 -15.30 10.38
C CYS A 588 -12.49 -14.05 9.66
N ALA A 589 -13.01 -13.74 8.48
CA ALA A 589 -12.58 -12.60 7.67
C ALA A 589 -13.38 -11.32 8.01
N ASP A 590 -12.74 -10.14 8.00
CA ASP A 590 -13.44 -8.85 8.09
C ASP A 590 -14.29 -8.66 6.84
N PRO A 591 -15.64 -8.54 6.96
CA PRO A 591 -16.55 -8.46 5.81
C PRO A 591 -16.39 -7.18 4.99
N ARG A 592 -15.71 -6.14 5.50
CA ARG A 592 -15.43 -4.89 4.77
C ARG A 592 -14.45 -5.09 3.61
N PHE A 593 -13.74 -6.22 3.59
CA PHE A 593 -12.78 -6.56 2.53
C PHE A 593 -13.12 -7.92 1.91
N PRO A 594 -12.76 -8.17 0.63
CA PRO A 594 -12.96 -9.48 0.04
C PRO A 594 -12.27 -10.60 0.84
N ARG A 595 -12.85 -11.79 0.79
CA ARG A 595 -12.30 -13.00 1.41
C ARG A 595 -11.23 -13.64 0.52
N PHE A 596 -10.26 -14.32 1.13
CA PHE A 596 -9.36 -15.21 0.40
C PHE A 596 -10.14 -16.37 -0.21
N ARG A 597 -9.94 -16.59 -1.51
CA ARG A 597 -10.59 -17.63 -2.31
C ARG A 597 -9.56 -18.72 -2.66
N LEU A 598 -9.93 -19.98 -2.43
CA LEU A 598 -9.08 -21.16 -2.67
C LEU A 598 -9.37 -21.81 -4.02
N THR A 599 -10.65 -21.83 -4.42
CA THR A 599 -11.17 -22.22 -5.75
C THR A 599 -12.39 -21.34 -6.06
N PRO A 600 -12.92 -21.26 -7.30
CA PRO A 600 -14.03 -20.36 -7.64
C PRO A 600 -15.18 -20.32 -6.63
N ASP A 601 -15.53 -21.48 -6.07
CA ASP A 601 -16.69 -21.68 -5.19
C ASP A 601 -16.30 -21.88 -3.70
N VAL A 602 -15.00 -21.96 -3.36
CA VAL A 602 -14.52 -22.25 -1.99
C VAL A 602 -13.60 -21.17 -1.46
N TYR A 603 -13.89 -20.70 -0.25
CA TYR A 603 -13.16 -19.62 0.46
C TYR A 603 -12.34 -20.18 1.63
N GLU A 604 -11.28 -19.46 2.03
CA GLU A 604 -10.38 -19.87 3.13
C GLU A 604 -10.97 -19.63 4.53
N ALA A 605 -11.98 -18.78 4.64
CA ALA A 605 -12.81 -18.56 5.83
C ALA A 605 -14.19 -18.01 5.44
N GLU A 606 -15.10 -17.96 6.40
CA GLU A 606 -16.36 -17.20 6.30
C GLU A 606 -16.14 -15.75 6.77
N ASN A 607 -17.09 -14.87 6.47
CA ASN A 607 -17.11 -13.53 7.05
C ASN A 607 -17.39 -13.66 8.56
N CYS A 608 -16.75 -12.82 9.37
CA CYS A 608 -17.14 -12.66 10.76
C CYS A 608 -18.56 -12.10 10.83
N ASP A 609 -19.38 -12.62 11.75
CA ASP A 609 -20.63 -11.99 12.10
C ASP A 609 -20.35 -10.70 12.90
N THR A 610 -20.75 -9.56 12.36
CA THR A 610 -20.59 -8.25 13.00
C THR A 610 -21.67 -7.94 14.03
N MET A 611 -22.71 -8.78 14.09
CA MET A 611 -23.81 -8.68 15.04
C MET A 611 -23.43 -9.38 16.36
N ASP A 612 -22.62 -10.45 16.31
CA ASP A 612 -21.91 -10.97 17.47
C ASP A 612 -20.88 -9.98 18.01
N ILE A 613 -21.15 -9.49 19.22
CA ILE A 613 -20.28 -8.58 19.97
C ILE A 613 -18.85 -9.12 20.08
N ARG A 614 -18.65 -10.43 20.25
CA ARG A 614 -17.32 -11.04 20.44
C ARG A 614 -16.49 -11.00 19.17
N GLN A 615 -17.09 -11.31 18.03
CA GLN A 615 -16.42 -11.25 16.73
C GLN A 615 -16.13 -9.79 16.34
N ARG A 616 -17.08 -8.88 16.58
CA ARG A 616 -16.89 -7.43 16.41
C ARG A 616 -15.72 -6.90 17.25
N GLU A 617 -15.69 -7.21 18.55
CA GLU A 617 -14.59 -6.83 19.45
C GLU A 617 -13.25 -7.44 19.01
N CYS A 618 -13.24 -8.71 18.56
CA CYS A 618 -12.03 -9.34 18.04
C CYS A 618 -11.46 -8.58 16.83
N ILE A 619 -12.29 -8.20 15.84
CA ILE A 619 -11.84 -7.42 14.68
C ILE A 619 -11.23 -6.09 15.14
N LEU A 620 -11.91 -5.35 16.01
CA LEU A 620 -11.47 -4.03 16.49
C LEU A 620 -10.15 -4.12 17.26
N MET A 621 -10.02 -5.09 18.18
CA MET A 621 -8.78 -5.32 18.94
C MET A 621 -7.64 -5.83 18.05
N ALA A 622 -7.94 -6.70 17.08
CA ALA A 622 -6.95 -7.22 16.13
C ALA A 622 -6.44 -6.13 15.18
N ALA A 623 -7.31 -5.18 14.78
CA ALA A 623 -6.99 -4.02 13.95
C ALA A 623 -6.11 -3.00 14.68
N ASP A 624 -6.50 -2.61 15.90
CA ASP A 624 -5.69 -1.74 16.77
C ASP A 624 -4.29 -2.35 17.02
N ALA A 625 -4.23 -3.65 17.31
CA ALA A 625 -2.97 -4.38 17.46
C ALA A 625 -2.16 -4.46 16.16
N TRP A 626 -2.80 -4.51 14.98
CA TRP A 626 -2.10 -4.45 13.69
C TRP A 626 -1.50 -3.07 13.44
N GLN A 627 -2.26 -2.01 13.68
CA GLN A 627 -1.81 -0.61 13.51
C GLN A 627 -0.65 -0.27 14.45
N LYS A 628 -0.77 -0.58 15.76
CA LYS A 628 0.32 -0.42 16.73
C LYS A 628 1.56 -1.26 16.36
N ASN A 629 1.39 -2.39 15.67
CA ASN A 629 2.50 -3.21 15.14
C ASN A 629 3.03 -2.74 13.77
N ASN A 630 2.43 -1.75 13.12
CA ASN A 630 3.06 -0.99 12.04
C ASN A 630 3.99 0.06 12.65
N ASP A 631 3.47 0.91 13.53
CA ASP A 631 4.19 2.05 14.14
C ASP A 631 5.43 1.61 14.93
N ASN A 632 5.32 0.53 15.72
CA ASN A 632 6.44 0.00 16.50
C ASN A 632 7.50 -0.73 15.67
N VAL A 633 7.18 -1.20 14.45
CA VAL A 633 8.16 -1.82 13.55
C VAL A 633 8.93 -0.76 12.77
N ALA A 634 8.29 0.35 12.38
CA ALA A 634 8.97 1.52 11.82
C ALA A 634 10.10 2.06 12.72
N ARG A 635 9.98 1.87 14.05
CA ARG A 635 11.00 2.23 15.05
C ARG A 635 12.08 1.16 15.29
N LYS A 636 11.98 -0.03 14.71
CA LYS A 636 12.80 -1.21 15.10
C LYS A 636 13.55 -1.92 13.96
N ASN A 637 13.54 -1.40 12.73
CA ASN A 637 14.36 -1.90 11.60
C ASN A 637 14.33 -3.44 11.38
N THR A 638 13.18 -4.07 11.62
CA THR A 638 12.98 -5.51 11.37
C THR A 638 12.33 -5.72 10.00
N LYS A 639 12.80 -6.70 9.23
CA LYS A 639 12.28 -7.00 7.88
C LYS A 639 10.83 -7.49 7.94
N LYS A 640 9.87 -6.58 7.84
CA LYS A 640 8.44 -6.86 7.70
C LYS A 640 8.13 -7.31 6.24
N PRO A 641 7.09 -8.12 5.98
CA PRO A 641 6.46 -8.15 4.66
C PRO A 641 5.98 -6.73 4.33
N GLN A 642 6.74 -6.05 3.48
CA GLN A 642 6.52 -4.65 3.12
C GLN A 642 5.79 -4.61 1.77
N CYS A 643 4.63 -3.96 1.72
CA CYS A 643 3.99 -3.64 0.45
C CYS A 643 4.87 -2.63 -0.29
N ARG A 644 5.34 -3.02 -1.48
CA ARG A 644 6.24 -2.24 -2.33
C ARG A 644 5.45 -1.58 -3.45
N HIS A 645 6.01 -0.54 -4.08
CA HIS A 645 5.47 -0.07 -5.34
C HIS A 645 5.79 -1.07 -6.47
N PRO A 646 4.89 -1.20 -7.48
CA PRO A 646 5.17 -2.01 -8.65
C PRO A 646 6.29 -1.39 -9.51
N CYS A 647 6.94 -2.22 -10.31
CA CYS A 647 7.97 -1.79 -11.25
C CYS A 647 7.39 -0.94 -12.40
N GLN A 648 6.09 -1.11 -12.72
CA GLN A 648 5.34 -0.29 -13.67
C GLN A 648 4.09 0.23 -12.96
N GLU A 649 3.83 1.54 -13.01
CA GLU A 649 2.74 2.20 -12.29
C GLU A 649 2.15 3.34 -13.13
N GLU A 650 0.82 3.39 -13.29
CA GLU A 650 0.12 4.49 -13.96
C GLU A 650 -0.41 5.46 -12.89
N VAL A 651 0.11 6.70 -12.88
CA VAL A 651 -0.23 7.72 -11.88
C VAL A 651 -0.94 8.87 -12.56
N TYR A 652 -2.15 9.19 -12.10
CA TYR A 652 -2.96 10.30 -12.60
C TYR A 652 -2.88 11.49 -11.63
N SER A 653 -2.16 12.54 -12.01
CA SER A 653 -2.25 13.84 -11.33
C SER A 653 -3.55 14.54 -11.74
N THR A 654 -4.23 15.15 -10.76
CA THR A 654 -5.55 15.77 -10.95
C THR A 654 -5.57 17.18 -10.36
N THR A 655 -5.99 18.17 -11.15
CA THR A 655 -6.32 19.53 -10.71
C THR A 655 -7.84 19.65 -10.52
N TYR A 656 -8.29 20.60 -9.70
CA TYR A 656 -9.71 20.81 -9.40
C TYR A 656 -10.09 22.28 -9.56
N SER A 657 -11.23 22.51 -10.20
CA SER A 657 -11.89 23.81 -10.28
C SER A 657 -13.42 23.62 -10.22
N ALA A 658 -14.15 24.65 -9.81
CA ALA A 658 -15.61 24.59 -9.77
C ALA A 658 -16.29 25.93 -10.08
N ALA A 659 -17.48 25.86 -10.65
CA ALA A 659 -18.37 26.98 -10.90
C ALA A 659 -19.81 26.65 -10.45
N LYS A 660 -20.60 27.66 -10.06
CA LYS A 660 -22.00 27.45 -9.64
C LYS A 660 -22.86 26.87 -10.78
N TRP A 661 -23.74 25.93 -10.46
CA TRP A 661 -24.67 25.31 -11.42
C TRP A 661 -25.98 24.88 -10.74
N PRO A 662 -27.15 24.92 -11.43
CA PRO A 662 -27.39 25.56 -12.72
C PRO A 662 -27.28 27.10 -12.69
N SER A 663 -27.22 27.72 -13.87
CA SER A 663 -27.45 29.17 -14.05
C SER A 663 -28.96 29.48 -14.03
N SER A 664 -29.33 30.76 -14.05
CA SER A 664 -30.74 31.19 -14.14
C SER A 664 -31.40 30.81 -15.47
N ASP A 665 -30.62 30.76 -16.55
CA ASP A 665 -31.15 30.79 -17.92
C ASP A 665 -31.10 29.42 -18.62
N ILE A 666 -30.64 28.37 -17.93
CA ILE A 666 -30.54 27.02 -18.49
C ILE A 666 -31.87 26.29 -18.38
N ASN A 667 -32.48 26.01 -19.53
CA ASN A 667 -33.72 25.22 -19.63
C ASN A 667 -33.43 23.74 -19.34
N VAL A 668 -33.42 23.37 -18.06
CA VAL A 668 -33.40 21.97 -17.61
C VAL A 668 -34.80 21.37 -17.82
N ASP A 669 -34.91 20.07 -18.07
CA ASP A 669 -36.22 19.41 -18.12
C ASP A 669 -36.84 19.39 -16.71
N CYS A 670 -37.91 20.17 -16.56
CA CYS A 670 -38.59 20.51 -15.31
C CYS A 670 -40.07 20.16 -15.44
N HIS A 671 -40.41 18.87 -15.46
CA HIS A 671 -41.80 18.39 -15.54
C HIS A 671 -42.70 19.10 -14.49
N ASP A 672 -43.65 19.90 -14.97
CA ASP A 672 -44.65 20.71 -14.23
C ASP A 672 -44.14 21.59 -13.07
N MET A 673 -42.84 21.77 -12.89
CA MET A 673 -42.24 22.63 -11.86
C MET A 673 -42.00 24.06 -12.35
N ARG A 674 -42.14 25.03 -11.44
CA ARG A 674 -41.70 26.41 -11.71
C ARG A 674 -40.18 26.47 -11.87
N SER A 675 -39.70 27.28 -12.81
CA SER A 675 -38.26 27.40 -13.12
C SER A 675 -37.40 27.66 -11.87
N ASP A 676 -37.79 28.60 -11.02
CA ASP A 676 -37.06 28.96 -9.79
C ASP A 676 -36.91 27.77 -8.81
N GLU A 677 -37.98 26.99 -8.68
CA GLU A 677 -38.06 25.83 -7.79
C GLU A 677 -37.28 24.64 -8.37
N CYS A 678 -37.32 24.46 -9.70
CA CYS A 678 -36.53 23.46 -10.40
C CYS A 678 -35.02 23.78 -10.35
N ILE A 679 -34.62 25.04 -10.59
CA ILE A 679 -33.25 25.54 -10.44
C ILE A 679 -32.74 25.27 -9.03
N LYS A 680 -33.56 25.58 -8.01
CA LYS A 680 -33.25 25.26 -6.62
C LYS A 680 -33.10 23.75 -6.42
N HIS A 681 -34.07 22.94 -6.87
CA HIS A 681 -34.08 21.49 -6.72
C HIS A 681 -32.82 20.83 -7.30
N TYR A 682 -32.43 21.19 -8.53
CA TYR A 682 -31.19 20.70 -9.13
C TYR A 682 -29.94 21.28 -8.45
N SER A 683 -29.96 22.52 -7.93
CA SER A 683 -28.82 23.04 -7.15
C SER A 683 -28.60 22.32 -5.82
N GLU A 684 -29.66 21.80 -5.19
CA GLU A 684 -29.57 21.05 -3.94
C GLU A 684 -29.22 19.57 -4.20
N ASN A 685 -29.80 18.96 -5.25
CA ASN A 685 -29.79 17.50 -5.47
C ASN A 685 -28.92 17.02 -6.64
N ALA A 686 -28.30 17.88 -7.45
CA ALA A 686 -27.49 17.44 -8.59
C ALA A 686 -26.09 18.07 -8.62
N ALA A 687 -25.14 17.28 -9.08
CA ALA A 687 -23.74 17.63 -9.27
C ALA A 687 -23.38 17.44 -10.74
N MET A 688 -22.77 18.46 -11.36
CA MET A 688 -22.34 18.42 -12.75
C MET A 688 -20.84 18.15 -12.79
N LEU A 689 -20.41 17.08 -13.47
CA LEU A 689 -19.04 16.58 -13.42
C LEU A 689 -18.38 16.61 -14.81
N GLU A 690 -17.16 17.14 -14.86
CA GLU A 690 -16.32 17.20 -16.06
C GLU A 690 -14.91 16.66 -15.73
N ILE A 691 -14.44 15.66 -16.47
CA ILE A 691 -13.11 15.05 -16.29
C ILE A 691 -12.41 14.96 -17.65
N TYR A 692 -11.29 15.64 -17.81
CA TYR A 692 -10.65 15.83 -19.12
C TYR A 692 -9.14 15.95 -18.99
N TYR A 693 -8.42 15.56 -20.05
CA TYR A 693 -6.98 15.82 -20.13
C TYR A 693 -6.69 17.31 -20.27
N GLU A 694 -5.81 17.84 -19.41
CA GLU A 694 -5.30 19.22 -19.51
C GLU A 694 -4.47 19.40 -20.77
N GLN A 695 -3.66 18.39 -21.10
CA GLN A 695 -2.84 18.27 -22.31
C GLN A 695 -2.92 16.83 -22.80
N LEU A 696 -2.82 16.61 -24.11
CA LEU A 696 -2.78 15.26 -24.70
C LEU A 696 -1.38 14.63 -24.71
N SER A 697 -0.41 15.24 -24.03
CA SER A 697 0.89 14.65 -23.74
C SER A 697 0.89 13.93 -22.40
N TYR A 698 1.79 12.95 -22.23
CA TYR A 698 2.00 12.25 -20.97
C TYR A 698 3.49 12.09 -20.66
N GLU A 699 3.84 12.05 -19.37
CA GLU A 699 5.22 11.90 -18.93
C GLU A 699 5.54 10.42 -18.66
N ILE A 700 6.71 9.96 -19.11
CA ILE A 700 7.30 8.70 -18.68
C ILE A 700 8.50 9.01 -17.78
N LEU A 701 8.45 8.50 -16.55
CA LEU A 701 9.52 8.56 -15.56
C LEU A 701 10.20 7.19 -15.51
N SER A 702 11.37 7.06 -16.16
CA SER A 702 12.11 5.80 -16.23
C SER A 702 13.40 5.88 -15.43
N GLU A 703 13.51 5.05 -14.39
CA GLU A 703 14.77 4.87 -13.65
C GLU A 703 15.82 4.17 -14.53
N SER A 704 17.09 4.58 -14.39
CA SER A 704 18.23 3.86 -14.95
C SER A 704 19.43 3.91 -14.00
N GLU A 705 20.34 2.96 -14.14
CA GLU A 705 21.66 3.02 -13.50
C GLU A 705 22.43 4.26 -13.99
N VAL A 706 23.08 4.98 -13.08
CA VAL A 706 23.97 6.12 -13.41
C VAL A 706 25.28 5.62 -14.04
N TYR A 707 25.68 4.38 -13.73
CA TYR A 707 27.03 3.92 -13.97
C TYR A 707 27.10 2.41 -14.24
N LEU A 708 26.87 2.03 -15.50
CA LEU A 708 26.88 0.65 -15.95
C LEU A 708 28.29 0.03 -15.87
N LEU A 709 28.37 -1.30 -15.89
CA LEU A 709 29.64 -2.05 -15.92
C LEU A 709 30.58 -1.60 -17.06
N VAL A 710 30.04 -1.25 -18.23
CA VAL A 710 30.83 -0.75 -19.37
C VAL A 710 31.52 0.58 -19.06
N ASN A 711 30.89 1.46 -18.26
CA ASN A 711 31.47 2.72 -17.81
C ASN A 711 32.61 2.45 -16.82
N MET A 712 32.41 1.50 -15.89
CA MET A 712 33.45 1.07 -14.94
C MET A 712 34.70 0.52 -15.65
N VAL A 713 34.51 -0.33 -16.66
CA VAL A 713 35.64 -0.89 -17.45
C VAL A 713 36.31 0.19 -18.31
N SER A 714 35.53 1.12 -18.88
CA SER A 714 36.05 2.26 -19.64
C SER A 714 36.92 3.18 -18.77
N ASP A 715 36.45 3.57 -17.58
CA ASP A 715 37.18 4.47 -16.69
C ASP A 715 38.45 3.81 -16.12
N ILE A 716 38.38 2.53 -15.73
CA ILE A 716 39.57 1.77 -15.28
C ILE A 716 40.58 1.64 -16.43
N GLY A 717 40.12 1.37 -17.65
CA GLY A 717 40.97 1.31 -18.84
C GLY A 717 41.65 2.64 -19.17
N GLY A 718 40.90 3.75 -19.11
CA GLY A 718 41.43 5.09 -19.30
C GLY A 718 42.47 5.48 -18.23
N GLN A 719 42.22 5.13 -16.96
CA GLN A 719 43.16 5.34 -15.87
C GLN A 719 44.42 4.47 -16.00
N ALA A 720 44.29 3.23 -16.46
CA ALA A 720 45.42 2.34 -16.71
C ALA A 720 46.32 2.85 -17.84
N GLY A 721 45.71 3.33 -18.93
CA GLY A 721 46.43 3.98 -20.03
C GLY A 721 47.15 5.25 -19.59
N LEU A 722 46.47 6.12 -18.83
CA LEU A 722 47.03 7.40 -18.36
C LEU A 722 48.20 7.23 -17.38
N TRP A 723 48.08 6.36 -16.37
CA TRP A 723 49.06 6.25 -15.29
C TRP A 723 50.16 5.21 -15.52
N LEU A 724 49.88 4.16 -16.31
CA LEU A 724 50.82 3.04 -16.51
C LEU A 724 51.26 2.87 -17.97
N GLY A 725 50.62 3.55 -18.93
CA GLY A 725 50.72 3.22 -20.36
C GLY A 725 50.01 1.90 -20.73
N ALA A 726 49.28 1.31 -19.78
CA ALA A 726 48.75 -0.04 -19.93
C ALA A 726 47.51 -0.07 -20.85
N SER A 727 47.45 -1.09 -21.70
CA SER A 727 46.40 -1.33 -22.69
C SER A 727 46.04 -2.82 -22.75
N VAL A 728 45.16 -3.20 -23.68
CA VAL A 728 44.89 -4.62 -23.99
C VAL A 728 46.18 -5.35 -24.43
N LEU A 729 47.16 -4.66 -25.02
CA LEU A 729 48.44 -5.25 -25.41
C LEU A 729 49.28 -5.63 -24.19
N THR A 730 49.42 -4.77 -23.17
CA THR A 730 50.09 -5.15 -21.91
C THR A 730 49.43 -6.34 -21.22
N LEU A 731 48.11 -6.51 -21.33
CA LEU A 731 47.43 -7.69 -20.78
C LEU A 731 47.82 -8.98 -21.53
N ILE A 732 47.95 -8.91 -22.85
CA ILE A 732 48.42 -10.03 -23.68
C ILE A 732 49.90 -10.33 -23.39
N GLU A 733 50.76 -9.31 -23.27
CA GLU A 733 52.17 -9.47 -22.85
C GLU A 733 52.28 -10.18 -21.50
N ILE A 734 51.50 -9.77 -20.50
CA ILE A 734 51.46 -10.39 -19.16
C ILE A 734 50.94 -11.83 -19.24
N MET A 735 49.96 -12.13 -20.10
CA MET A 735 49.49 -13.50 -20.34
C MET A 735 50.55 -14.38 -21.01
N VAL A 736 51.30 -13.85 -21.99
CA VAL A 736 52.42 -14.56 -22.64
C VAL A 736 53.55 -14.81 -21.64
N LEU A 737 53.93 -13.82 -20.83
CA LEU A 737 54.89 -14.02 -19.74
C LEU A 737 54.39 -15.10 -18.77
N ALA A 738 53.13 -15.02 -18.31
CA ALA A 738 52.56 -16.02 -17.40
C ALA A 738 52.56 -17.43 -18.01
N PHE A 739 52.29 -17.56 -19.32
CA PHE A 739 52.38 -18.83 -20.04
C PHE A 739 53.81 -19.35 -20.18
N ASN A 740 54.79 -18.48 -20.46
CA ASN A 740 56.21 -18.86 -20.53
C ASN A 740 56.74 -19.29 -19.16
N LEU A 741 56.43 -18.53 -18.09
CA LEU A 741 56.78 -18.88 -16.71
C LEU A 741 56.10 -20.18 -16.27
N ALA A 742 54.83 -20.39 -16.64
CA ALA A 742 54.09 -21.62 -16.35
C ALA A 742 54.66 -22.82 -17.11
N THR A 743 54.99 -22.69 -18.40
CA THR A 743 55.57 -23.80 -19.19
C THR A 743 56.99 -24.14 -18.74
N ALA A 744 57.83 -23.16 -18.41
CA ALA A 744 59.13 -23.38 -17.75
C ALA A 744 58.96 -24.13 -16.40
N CYS A 745 57.94 -23.78 -15.61
CA CYS A 745 57.62 -24.49 -14.37
C CYS A 745 57.01 -25.90 -14.61
N CYS A 746 56.22 -26.11 -15.66
CA CYS A 746 55.60 -27.41 -15.98
C CYS A 746 56.60 -28.40 -16.61
N ARG A 747 57.61 -27.93 -17.34
CA ARG A 747 58.77 -28.73 -17.81
C ARG A 747 59.54 -29.41 -16.67
N ARG A 748 59.30 -29.02 -15.41
CA ARG A 748 59.81 -29.64 -14.18
C ARG A 748 59.06 -30.92 -13.78
N CYS A 749 57.80 -31.07 -14.19
CA CYS A 749 56.90 -32.14 -13.73
C CYS A 749 57.01 -33.43 -14.56
N GLU A 750 57.49 -33.35 -15.81
CA GLU A 750 57.83 -34.54 -16.60
C GLU A 750 59.25 -35.03 -16.27
N PRO A 751 59.43 -36.24 -15.71
CA PRO A 751 60.75 -36.82 -15.58
C PRO A 751 61.29 -37.23 -16.95
N LYS A 752 62.28 -36.49 -17.48
CA LYS A 752 62.94 -36.80 -18.76
C LYS A 752 63.43 -38.26 -18.82
N ARG A 753 62.63 -39.14 -19.45
CA ARG A 753 63.09 -40.45 -19.93
C ARG A 753 64.24 -40.19 -20.90
N LYS A 754 65.42 -40.79 -20.64
CA LYS A 754 66.57 -40.72 -21.56
C LYS A 754 66.28 -41.57 -22.81
N GLY A 755 65.62 -40.96 -23.79
CA GLY A 755 65.51 -41.51 -25.15
C GLY A 755 66.83 -41.31 -25.89
N SER A 756 67.55 -42.39 -26.16
CA SER A 756 68.83 -42.38 -26.87
C SER A 756 68.65 -42.86 -28.32
N THR A 757 68.28 -41.96 -29.24
CA THR A 757 68.34 -42.18 -30.70
C THR A 757 68.25 -40.86 -31.45
N GLU A 758 69.39 -40.27 -31.85
CA GLU A 758 69.40 -39.19 -32.86
C GLU A 758 70.64 -39.20 -33.80
N GLU A 759 71.46 -40.27 -33.78
CA GLU A 759 72.55 -40.49 -34.76
C GLU A 759 72.23 -41.55 -35.84
N ASP A 760 71.31 -42.49 -35.58
CA ASP A 760 71.02 -43.61 -36.49
C ASP A 760 70.24 -43.23 -37.76
N THR A 761 69.57 -42.07 -37.78
CA THR A 761 68.79 -41.59 -38.93
C THR A 761 69.68 -41.12 -40.08
N ASN A 762 70.78 -40.42 -39.79
CA ASN A 762 71.66 -39.79 -40.80
C ASN A 762 72.51 -40.84 -41.58
N ASN A 763 72.93 -41.92 -40.92
CA ASN A 763 73.70 -43.00 -41.56
C ASN A 763 72.83 -43.91 -42.45
N ASN A 764 71.54 -44.09 -42.13
CA ASN A 764 70.63 -44.96 -42.89
C ASN A 764 70.29 -44.40 -44.28
N GLU A 765 70.17 -43.07 -44.41
CA GLU A 765 70.00 -42.36 -45.69
C GLU A 765 71.18 -42.60 -46.64
N LYS A 766 72.41 -42.40 -46.17
CA LYS A 766 73.64 -42.56 -46.95
C LYS A 766 73.81 -44.01 -47.45
N LEU A 767 73.46 -45.00 -46.61
CA LEU A 767 73.52 -46.41 -47.00
C LEU A 767 72.45 -46.79 -48.05
N LYS A 768 71.25 -46.17 -48.00
CA LYS A 768 70.20 -46.34 -49.03
C LYS A 768 70.61 -45.73 -50.37
N HIS A 769 71.23 -44.55 -50.38
CA HIS A 769 71.74 -43.93 -51.61
C HIS A 769 72.90 -44.74 -52.24
N ALA A 770 73.83 -45.25 -51.43
CA ALA A 770 74.90 -46.12 -51.92
C ALA A 770 74.36 -47.41 -52.56
N ARG A 771 73.36 -48.07 -51.94
CA ARG A 771 72.73 -49.29 -52.47
C ARG A 771 71.93 -49.05 -53.76
N ARG A 772 71.39 -47.85 -53.99
CA ARG A 772 70.70 -47.50 -55.26
C ARG A 772 71.65 -47.29 -56.44
N ARG A 773 72.92 -46.89 -56.25
CA ARG A 773 73.90 -46.75 -57.34
C ARG A 773 74.49 -48.08 -57.83
N ARG A 774 74.46 -49.17 -57.04
CA ARG A 774 74.94 -50.52 -57.43
C ARG A 774 73.88 -51.41 -58.12
N ARG A 775 72.77 -50.86 -58.62
CA ARG A 775 71.75 -51.56 -59.43
C ARG A 775 71.41 -50.81 -60.74
N ARG A 776 72.41 -50.14 -61.33
CA ARG A 776 72.34 -49.49 -62.66
C ARG A 776 73.63 -49.64 -63.49
N ILE A 777 74.45 -50.65 -63.18
CA ILE A 777 75.56 -51.11 -64.02
C ILE A 777 75.52 -52.65 -64.03
N GLN A 778 74.43 -53.16 -64.61
CA GLN A 778 74.26 -54.50 -65.16
C GLN A 778 73.02 -54.46 -66.06
#